data_AF-Q2T523-F1
#
_entry.id   AF-Q2T523-F1
#
_cell.length_a   1.000
_cell.length_b   1.000
_cell.length_c   1.000
_cell.angle_alpha   90.00
_cell.angle_beta   90.00
_cell.angle_gamma   90.00
#
_symmetry.space_group_name_H-M   'P 1'
#
loop_
_entity.id
_entity.type
_entity.pdbx_description
1 polymer ?
#
loop_
_entity_poly.entity_id
_entity_poly.type
_entity_poly.pdbx_seq_one_letter_code
_entity_poly.pdbx_strand_id
1 'polypeptide(L)'
;MPTTGRSTATCIPCADGGLTSWQIGFSSALHFLRHRRDEHFWLDRDAQEILSEVFNRYPPLQGAFRFELSGALAKRSYCRQSETDWHFVNRIMEDEGLYGYWIHDEREQKTTLRIVDRVEALPAAKPIDFYRGNAGDEIGGFTQWATLRQLNSVHVASRSGDYKRPSTPFEVRQSVQTTRYVEQTNWRTQEQKAIPYPPLEDYSAGAYRYPDSDRGAAWARIRAEEYESRSRRYAGVGGSRWIDAGGRFVLNDHPAHAESDPKAREFVAMAARWTIENNVSIARSSRHFPYSLQADIERARSGFGSAFAVAPHPQDGATGLYVIEVEAQRTDIEYRSPFEHRKPAMSVEMATIVTPNGEDVWTDPLNRVRARFHWDRQSPPDAFETSPPLLVAQSDTGPQYGGVHVPRRGETVYVDFVGGDCDRPYIVSRAPGGATPPMWHSDGLLSGFQSREYGGGGGYSEMQLDDATGQVRARVLSKTRGDYSHLTLGYGIVQQGNTRGRYLGSGFTLHADQYGAVRANRGLYIGTHATRHDAEQLDVDAARDQLKAAADVLARQSSLSEQHRAESLKAGHDALTELTDATRQPVEPGASGGRTSGGGTGSANGFKVPAMLLGSAGGMGLTTFQSLHASADRHVNVVAGQSAFVATGKSFVASAGEKVSVFAQSGIKLFSKDAVQIESHRETLDLIGQKTVRLVSATERIEIAADKEILITSGQAYIRLKGGDIQIHAPGKIDIKGSLHNFSGPASMPYPMPTQPDAVCVPCMMKQAAGRGAFVAMGA
;
A
#
# COMPACT_ATOMS: atom_id res chain seq x y z
N MET A 1 -49.41 38.57 -31.56
CA MET A 1 -48.32 37.62 -31.30
C MET A 1 -48.92 36.29 -30.92
N PRO A 2 -48.64 35.20 -31.63
CA PRO A 2 -48.98 33.86 -31.18
C PRO A 2 -47.97 33.41 -30.14
N THR A 3 -48.43 33.30 -28.90
CA THR A 3 -47.71 32.66 -27.82
C THR A 3 -48.17 31.21 -27.74
N THR A 4 -47.38 30.32 -28.34
CA THR A 4 -47.64 28.89 -28.28
C THR A 4 -47.01 28.31 -27.02
N GLY A 5 -47.81 28.21 -25.95
CA GLY A 5 -47.46 27.51 -24.72
C GLY A 5 -48.33 26.28 -24.53
N ARG A 6 -47.86 25.30 -23.74
CA ARG A 6 -48.74 24.19 -23.31
C ARG A 6 -49.41 24.58 -22.00
N SER A 7 -50.67 24.21 -21.82
CA SER A 7 -51.39 24.44 -20.56
C SER A 7 -50.77 23.57 -19.47
N THR A 8 -50.09 24.18 -18.53
CA THR A 8 -49.49 23.46 -17.41
C THR A 8 -49.66 24.29 -16.16
N ALA A 9 -50.33 23.69 -15.18
CA ALA A 9 -50.34 23.99 -13.75
C ALA A 9 -51.57 24.67 -13.14
N THR A 10 -52.40 25.44 -13.84
CA THR A 10 -53.58 26.03 -13.17
C THR A 10 -54.72 26.34 -14.13
N CYS A 11 -55.91 25.83 -13.78
CA CYS A 11 -57.19 26.14 -14.41
C CYS A 11 -58.18 26.48 -13.29
N ILE A 12 -58.52 27.75 -13.14
CA ILE A 12 -59.48 28.20 -12.11
C ILE A 12 -60.76 28.62 -12.83
N PRO A 13 -61.84 27.84 -12.72
CA PRO A 13 -63.15 28.26 -13.19
C PRO A 13 -63.78 29.21 -12.18
N CYS A 14 -64.18 30.38 -12.64
CA CYS A 14 -64.89 31.40 -11.87
C CYS A 14 -66.23 31.68 -12.55
N ALA A 15 -67.33 31.73 -11.80
CA ALA A 15 -68.67 31.97 -12.35
C ALA A 15 -69.44 33.01 -11.53
N ASP A 16 -70.14 33.91 -12.20
CA ASP A 16 -71.02 34.92 -11.59
C ASP A 16 -72.50 34.75 -11.96
N GLY A 17 -72.84 33.67 -12.68
CA GLY A 17 -74.19 33.33 -13.13
C GLY A 17 -74.54 33.84 -14.54
N GLY A 18 -73.75 34.75 -15.11
CA GLY A 18 -73.90 35.21 -16.51
C GLY A 18 -72.74 34.80 -17.42
N LEU A 19 -71.52 34.69 -16.87
CA LEU A 19 -70.31 34.29 -17.59
C LEU A 19 -69.47 33.32 -16.77
N THR A 20 -68.76 32.44 -17.47
CA THR A 20 -67.70 31.60 -16.89
C THR A 20 -66.35 32.14 -17.31
N SER A 21 -65.58 32.63 -16.35
CA SER A 21 -64.20 33.09 -16.53
C SER A 21 -63.23 31.96 -16.24
N TRP A 22 -62.20 31.83 -17.08
CA TRP A 22 -61.15 30.83 -16.92
C TRP A 22 -59.80 31.51 -16.81
N GLN A 23 -59.01 31.13 -15.81
CA GLN A 23 -57.61 31.51 -15.72
C GLN A 23 -56.74 30.31 -16.08
N ILE A 24 -55.92 30.46 -17.14
CA ILE A 24 -55.08 29.40 -17.69
C ILE A 24 -53.61 29.82 -17.60
N GLY A 25 -52.80 29.02 -16.91
CA GLY A 25 -51.35 29.14 -16.91
C GLY A 25 -50.71 28.40 -18.07
N PHE A 26 -49.88 29.09 -18.85
CA PHE A 26 -49.06 28.49 -19.89
C PHE A 26 -47.61 28.41 -19.45
N SER A 27 -46.93 27.32 -19.78
CA SER A 27 -45.48 27.24 -19.64
C SER A 27 -44.85 26.54 -20.83
N SER A 28 -43.54 26.72 -20.98
CA SER A 28 -42.79 26.04 -22.03
C SER A 28 -42.72 24.53 -21.77
N ALA A 29 -42.36 23.77 -22.80
CA ALA A 29 -42.15 22.33 -22.66
C ALA A 29 -41.06 21.95 -21.64
N LEU A 30 -40.17 22.89 -21.27
CA LEU A 30 -39.18 22.66 -20.22
C LEU A 30 -39.80 22.54 -18.81
N HIS A 31 -41.05 22.98 -18.61
CA HIS A 31 -41.73 22.85 -17.32
C HIS A 31 -41.81 21.39 -16.84
N PHE A 32 -41.98 20.43 -17.76
CA PHE A 32 -42.06 19.00 -17.44
C PHE A 32 -40.78 18.45 -16.80
N LEU A 33 -39.62 19.08 -17.05
CA LEU A 33 -38.33 18.65 -16.49
C LEU A 33 -38.27 18.87 -14.96
N ARG A 34 -39.13 19.71 -14.40
CA ARG A 34 -39.19 19.98 -12.94
C ARG A 34 -39.79 18.81 -12.16
N HIS A 35 -40.50 17.91 -12.83
CA HIS A 35 -41.26 16.83 -12.19
C HIS A 35 -40.61 15.45 -12.29
N ARG A 36 -39.49 15.32 -13.00
CA ARG A 36 -38.69 14.10 -13.08
C ARG A 36 -37.38 14.30 -12.33
N ARG A 37 -37.09 13.38 -11.40
CA ARG A 37 -35.79 13.21 -10.77
C ARG A 37 -35.22 11.87 -11.18
N ASP A 38 -33.92 11.81 -11.45
CA ASP A 38 -33.26 10.60 -11.90
C ASP A 38 -31.84 10.48 -11.35
N GLU A 39 -31.33 9.25 -11.36
CA GLU A 39 -29.93 8.93 -11.16
C GLU A 39 -29.38 8.30 -12.43
N HIS A 40 -28.45 9.00 -13.06
CA HIS A 40 -27.98 8.66 -14.40
C HIS A 40 -26.52 9.07 -14.57
N PHE A 41 -25.82 8.41 -15.49
CA PHE A 41 -24.45 8.77 -15.83
C PHE A 41 -24.19 8.78 -17.33
N TRP A 42 -23.22 9.59 -17.73
CA TRP A 42 -22.67 9.64 -19.08
C TRP A 42 -21.15 9.50 -19.01
N LEU A 43 -20.60 8.71 -19.93
CA LEU A 43 -19.16 8.51 -20.10
C LEU A 43 -18.73 9.05 -21.47
N ASP A 44 -17.66 9.85 -21.48
CA ASP A 44 -17.04 10.41 -22.69
C ASP A 44 -18.00 11.14 -23.65
N ARG A 45 -18.98 11.86 -23.07
CA ARG A 45 -19.97 12.67 -23.80
C ARG A 45 -19.77 14.16 -23.60
N ASP A 46 -20.07 14.94 -24.63
CA ASP A 46 -20.16 16.39 -24.51
C ASP A 46 -21.54 16.85 -24.01
N ALA A 47 -21.66 18.14 -23.65
CA ALA A 47 -22.91 18.68 -23.14
C ALA A 47 -24.06 18.67 -24.16
N GLN A 48 -23.77 18.81 -25.46
CA GLN A 48 -24.80 18.79 -26.49
C GLN A 48 -25.41 17.38 -26.58
N GLU A 49 -24.59 16.33 -26.57
CA GLU A 49 -25.05 14.94 -26.54
C GLU A 49 -25.89 14.66 -25.30
N ILE A 50 -25.41 15.06 -24.11
CA ILE A 50 -26.10 14.85 -22.83
C ILE A 50 -27.46 15.57 -22.82
N LEU A 51 -27.50 16.86 -23.15
CA LEU A 51 -28.73 17.66 -23.16
C LEU A 51 -29.73 17.13 -24.21
N SER A 52 -29.23 16.73 -25.39
CA SER A 52 -30.08 16.14 -26.43
C SER A 52 -30.73 14.85 -25.95
N GLU A 53 -30.00 13.99 -25.24
CA GLU A 53 -30.56 12.77 -24.69
C GLU A 53 -31.66 13.07 -23.67
N VAL A 54 -31.42 14.00 -22.74
CA VAL A 54 -32.42 14.40 -21.74
C VAL A 54 -33.66 14.98 -22.41
N PHE A 55 -33.51 15.92 -23.37
CA PHE A 55 -34.66 16.50 -24.06
C PHE A 55 -35.43 15.48 -24.89
N ASN A 56 -34.75 14.52 -25.53
CA ASN A 56 -35.41 13.48 -26.32
C ASN A 56 -36.20 12.47 -25.47
N ARG A 57 -36.04 12.44 -24.14
CA ARG A 57 -36.93 11.67 -23.24
C ARG A 57 -38.34 12.26 -23.18
N TYR A 58 -38.51 13.52 -23.55
CA TYR A 58 -39.78 14.24 -23.48
C TYR A 58 -40.40 14.38 -24.88
N PRO A 59 -41.53 13.72 -25.18
CA PRO A 59 -42.21 13.85 -26.47
C PRO A 59 -42.48 15.30 -26.92
N PRO A 60 -42.81 16.27 -26.04
CA PRO A 60 -42.97 17.67 -26.42
C PRO A 60 -41.72 18.34 -26.99
N LEU A 61 -40.53 17.85 -26.67
CA LEU A 61 -39.24 18.43 -27.06
C LEU A 61 -38.60 17.69 -28.24
N GLN A 62 -39.01 16.45 -28.52
CA GLN A 62 -38.48 15.67 -29.64
C GLN A 62 -38.65 16.43 -30.97
N GLY A 63 -37.55 16.74 -31.64
CA GLY A 63 -37.55 17.52 -32.89
C GLY A 63 -37.90 19.00 -32.75
N ALA A 64 -38.03 19.51 -31.52
CA ALA A 64 -38.40 20.88 -31.17
C ALA A 64 -37.30 21.64 -30.39
N PHE A 65 -36.05 21.18 -30.46
CA PHE A 65 -34.87 21.94 -30.03
C PHE A 65 -33.76 21.90 -31.09
N ARG A 66 -32.90 22.93 -31.10
CA ARG A 66 -31.72 23.06 -31.98
C ARG A 66 -30.57 23.75 -31.26
N PHE A 67 -29.35 23.33 -31.56
CA PHE A 67 -28.11 23.93 -31.07
C PHE A 67 -27.50 24.80 -32.18
N GLU A 68 -27.15 26.03 -31.84
CA GLU A 68 -26.51 27.03 -32.70
C GLU A 68 -25.27 27.54 -31.95
N LEU A 69 -24.21 26.72 -31.95
CA LEU A 69 -23.02 26.93 -31.14
C LEU A 69 -21.87 27.47 -31.99
N SER A 70 -21.04 28.35 -31.42
CA SER A 70 -19.86 28.91 -32.07
C SER A 70 -18.71 27.92 -32.24
N GLY A 71 -18.71 26.82 -31.49
CA GLY A 71 -17.69 25.79 -31.56
C GLY A 71 -18.11 24.47 -30.91
N ALA A 72 -17.26 23.46 -31.05
CA ALA A 72 -17.47 22.15 -30.42
C ALA A 72 -17.31 22.22 -28.90
N LEU A 73 -18.17 21.50 -28.18
CA LEU A 73 -18.13 21.42 -26.72
C LEU A 73 -17.12 20.37 -26.25
N ALA A 74 -16.52 20.60 -25.09
CA ALA A 74 -15.56 19.66 -24.52
C ALA A 74 -16.26 18.38 -24.04
N LYS A 75 -15.64 17.23 -24.30
CA LYS A 75 -16.09 15.95 -23.76
C LYS A 75 -15.83 15.87 -22.27
N ARG A 76 -16.83 15.38 -21.53
CA ARG A 76 -16.72 15.03 -20.11
C ARG A 76 -16.40 13.54 -20.02
N SER A 77 -15.31 13.21 -19.32
CA SER A 77 -14.97 11.81 -19.07
C SER A 77 -16.03 11.08 -18.27
N TYR A 78 -16.68 11.78 -17.33
CA TYR A 78 -17.79 11.30 -16.54
C TYR A 78 -18.69 12.47 -16.14
N CYS A 79 -19.99 12.28 -16.25
CA CYS A 79 -20.99 13.22 -15.77
C CYS A 79 -22.13 12.45 -15.10
N ARG A 80 -22.51 12.86 -13.89
CA ARG A 80 -23.57 12.25 -13.08
C ARG A 80 -24.73 13.23 -12.89
N GLN A 81 -25.94 12.66 -12.95
CA GLN A 81 -27.18 13.28 -12.48
C GLN A 81 -27.63 12.58 -11.20
N SER A 82 -28.02 13.35 -10.17
CA SER A 82 -28.71 12.88 -8.96
C SER A 82 -29.76 13.90 -8.49
N GLU A 83 -30.37 14.58 -9.47
CA GLU A 83 -31.19 15.78 -9.31
C GLU A 83 -32.33 15.78 -10.34
N THR A 84 -33.21 16.79 -10.32
CA THR A 84 -34.27 16.88 -11.33
C THR A 84 -33.68 17.17 -12.71
N ASP A 85 -34.37 16.72 -13.77
CA ASP A 85 -33.92 16.98 -15.14
C ASP A 85 -33.82 18.49 -15.39
N TRP A 86 -34.67 19.30 -14.75
CA TRP A 86 -34.60 20.77 -14.83
C TRP A 86 -33.29 21.29 -14.23
N HIS A 87 -32.94 20.83 -13.03
CA HIS A 87 -31.74 21.31 -12.34
C HIS A 87 -30.47 20.87 -13.08
N PHE A 88 -30.45 19.61 -13.53
CA PHE A 88 -29.36 19.04 -14.30
C PHE A 88 -29.14 19.79 -15.63
N VAL A 89 -30.19 19.99 -16.42
CA VAL A 89 -30.11 20.68 -17.72
C VAL A 89 -29.56 22.09 -17.55
N ASN A 90 -30.12 22.88 -16.62
CA ASN A 90 -29.68 24.26 -16.43
C ASN A 90 -28.24 24.33 -15.90
N ARG A 91 -27.84 23.45 -14.98
CA ARG A 91 -26.46 23.36 -14.51
C ARG A 91 -25.47 23.06 -15.65
N ILE A 92 -25.79 22.10 -16.52
CA ILE A 92 -24.94 21.76 -17.67
C ILE A 92 -24.86 22.93 -18.66
N MET A 93 -25.97 23.63 -18.88
CA MET A 93 -25.99 24.82 -19.73
C MET A 93 -25.16 25.95 -19.11
N GLU A 94 -25.32 26.24 -17.82
CA GLU A 94 -24.52 27.23 -17.07
C GLU A 94 -23.02 26.90 -17.11
N ASP A 95 -22.63 25.64 -16.87
CA ASP A 95 -21.24 25.18 -16.89
C ASP A 95 -20.55 25.35 -18.26
N GLU A 96 -21.32 25.36 -19.35
CA GLU A 96 -20.84 25.58 -20.72
C GLU A 96 -21.11 26.99 -21.25
N GLY A 97 -21.77 27.85 -20.47
CA GLY A 97 -22.18 29.18 -20.92
C GLY A 97 -23.29 29.17 -21.97
N LEU A 98 -24.07 28.08 -22.04
CA LEU A 98 -25.21 27.93 -22.94
C LEU A 98 -26.46 28.57 -22.35
N TYR A 99 -27.32 29.06 -23.23
CA TYR A 99 -28.64 29.58 -22.87
C TYR A 99 -29.62 29.36 -24.01
N GLY A 100 -30.91 29.35 -23.66
CA GLY A 100 -31.99 29.04 -24.58
C GLY A 100 -32.91 30.22 -24.83
N TYR A 101 -33.41 30.35 -26.07
CA TYR A 101 -34.55 31.20 -26.40
C TYR A 101 -35.55 30.44 -27.27
N TRP A 102 -36.81 30.89 -27.29
CA TRP A 102 -37.86 30.23 -28.07
C TRP A 102 -38.11 30.97 -29.38
N ILE A 103 -38.22 30.20 -30.47
CA ILE A 103 -38.74 30.70 -31.74
C ILE A 103 -40.14 30.11 -31.94
N HIS A 104 -41.10 30.99 -32.21
CA HIS A 104 -42.49 30.67 -32.51
C HIS A 104 -42.71 30.86 -34.01
N ASP A 105 -42.87 29.75 -34.75
CA ASP A 105 -43.22 29.79 -36.18
C ASP A 105 -44.74 29.73 -36.33
N GLU A 106 -45.32 30.85 -36.78
CA GLU A 106 -46.77 30.98 -36.97
C GLU A 106 -47.30 30.14 -38.14
N ARG A 107 -46.48 29.91 -39.18
CA ARG A 107 -46.90 29.19 -40.39
C ARG A 107 -46.92 27.69 -40.14
N GLU A 108 -45.91 27.19 -39.45
CA GLU A 108 -45.79 25.77 -39.09
C GLU A 108 -46.48 25.44 -37.75
N GLN A 109 -47.00 26.45 -37.04
CA GLN A 109 -47.55 26.32 -35.69
C GLN A 109 -46.59 25.58 -34.74
N LYS A 110 -45.29 25.84 -34.91
CA LYS A 110 -44.21 25.10 -34.27
C LYS A 110 -43.41 26.00 -33.36
N THR A 111 -43.15 25.52 -32.15
CA THR A 111 -42.30 26.20 -31.16
C THR A 111 -41.00 25.43 -31.03
N THR A 112 -39.87 26.12 -31.22
CA THR A 112 -38.55 25.48 -31.18
C THR A 112 -37.65 26.19 -30.17
N LEU A 113 -37.03 25.42 -29.26
CA LEU A 113 -35.99 25.90 -28.36
C LEU A 113 -34.68 26.02 -29.13
N ARG A 114 -34.10 27.22 -29.18
CA ARG A 114 -32.77 27.47 -29.74
C ARG A 114 -31.78 27.62 -28.61
N ILE A 115 -30.75 26.80 -28.59
CA ILE A 115 -29.70 26.80 -27.58
C ILE A 115 -28.42 27.35 -28.22
N VAL A 116 -27.91 28.44 -27.65
CA VAL A 116 -26.78 29.20 -28.18
C VAL A 116 -25.73 29.43 -27.10
N ASP A 117 -24.53 29.81 -27.51
CA ASP A 117 -23.38 30.16 -26.66
C ASP A 117 -22.85 31.58 -26.90
N ARG A 118 -23.44 32.33 -27.84
CA ARG A 118 -23.02 33.67 -28.25
C ARG A 118 -24.21 34.58 -28.53
N VAL A 119 -24.09 35.85 -28.17
CA VAL A 119 -25.12 36.86 -28.49
C VAL A 119 -25.30 37.01 -30.00
N GLU A 120 -24.22 36.83 -30.78
CA GLU A 120 -24.25 36.91 -32.24
C GLU A 120 -25.17 35.87 -32.90
N ALA A 121 -25.36 34.69 -32.27
CA ALA A 121 -26.24 33.63 -32.76
C ALA A 121 -27.74 33.95 -32.58
N LEU A 122 -28.09 35.02 -31.88
CA LEU A 122 -29.47 35.47 -31.74
C LEU A 122 -30.01 36.08 -33.05
N PRO A 123 -31.33 36.14 -33.25
CA PRO A 123 -31.94 36.74 -34.44
C PRO A 123 -31.45 38.16 -34.70
N ALA A 124 -31.37 38.55 -35.98
CA ALA A 124 -30.89 39.87 -36.38
C ALA A 124 -31.67 41.02 -35.72
N ALA A 125 -30.96 42.10 -35.39
CA ALA A 125 -31.54 43.25 -34.72
C ALA A 125 -32.58 43.98 -35.57
N LYS A 126 -33.68 44.43 -34.95
CA LYS A 126 -34.71 45.28 -35.58
C LYS A 126 -34.82 46.64 -34.87
N PRO A 127 -35.27 47.71 -35.54
CA PRO A 127 -35.37 49.02 -34.92
C PRO A 127 -36.48 49.12 -33.87
N ILE A 128 -36.24 49.87 -32.78
CA ILE A 128 -37.24 50.34 -31.83
C ILE A 128 -36.96 51.82 -31.52
N ASP A 129 -37.96 52.67 -31.64
CA ASP A 129 -37.81 54.11 -31.39
C ASP A 129 -38.13 54.48 -29.94
N PHE A 130 -37.46 55.52 -29.43
CA PHE A 130 -37.73 56.10 -28.11
C PHE A 130 -38.59 57.38 -28.23
N TYR A 131 -39.74 57.40 -27.58
CA TYR A 131 -40.72 58.48 -27.64
C TYR A 131 -40.67 59.33 -26.35
N ARG A 132 -40.52 60.65 -26.51
CA ARG A 132 -40.30 61.61 -25.41
C ARG A 132 -41.57 62.27 -24.86
N GLY A 133 -42.77 61.83 -25.25
CA GLY A 133 -44.03 62.42 -24.81
C GLY A 133 -45.25 61.52 -25.06
N ASN A 134 -46.42 61.93 -24.54
CA ASN A 134 -47.71 61.32 -24.87
C ASN A 134 -48.04 61.62 -26.33
N ALA A 135 -47.66 60.73 -27.23
CA ALA A 135 -48.23 60.75 -28.58
C ALA A 135 -49.74 60.51 -28.46
N GLY A 136 -50.55 61.28 -29.18
CA GLY A 136 -51.99 61.04 -29.28
C GLY A 136 -52.35 59.74 -30.02
N ASP A 137 -51.34 59.07 -30.58
CA ASP A 137 -51.41 57.82 -31.33
C ASP A 137 -50.77 56.67 -30.55
N GLU A 138 -51.12 55.44 -30.96
CA GLU A 138 -50.58 54.21 -30.39
C GLU A 138 -49.06 54.11 -30.54
N ILE A 139 -48.34 54.04 -29.40
CA ILE A 139 -46.87 54.05 -29.37
C ILE A 139 -46.30 52.65 -29.67
N GLY A 140 -45.57 52.52 -30.77
CA GLY A 140 -44.91 51.28 -31.20
C GLY A 140 -43.51 51.02 -30.63
N GLY A 141 -42.99 51.90 -29.76
CA GLY A 141 -41.64 51.82 -29.18
C GLY A 141 -41.59 52.02 -27.68
N PHE A 142 -40.45 52.45 -27.15
CA PHE A 142 -40.26 52.69 -25.70
C PHE A 142 -40.53 54.15 -25.32
N THR A 143 -41.13 54.39 -24.16
CA THR A 143 -41.31 55.73 -23.57
C THR A 143 -40.50 55.92 -22.30
N GLN A 144 -40.12 54.81 -21.65
CA GLN A 144 -39.25 54.81 -20.49
C GLN A 144 -38.03 53.94 -20.77
N TRP A 145 -36.87 54.42 -20.35
CA TRP A 145 -35.61 53.70 -20.47
C TRP A 145 -34.73 54.02 -19.26
N ALA A 146 -34.38 53.01 -18.48
CA ALA A 146 -33.55 53.13 -17.30
C ALA A 146 -32.32 52.23 -17.41
N THR A 147 -31.22 52.62 -16.76
CA THR A 147 -30.02 51.79 -16.64
C THR A 147 -29.84 51.39 -15.18
N LEU A 148 -29.74 50.09 -14.92
CA LEU A 148 -29.37 49.51 -13.64
C LEU A 148 -27.90 49.12 -13.68
N ARG A 149 -27.12 49.55 -12.69
CA ARG A 149 -25.73 49.13 -12.50
C ARG A 149 -25.58 48.46 -11.15
N GLN A 150 -24.98 47.28 -11.13
CA GLN A 150 -24.74 46.51 -9.91
C GLN A 150 -23.26 46.11 -9.83
N LEU A 151 -22.68 46.24 -8.63
CA LEU A 151 -21.32 45.79 -8.37
C LEU A 151 -21.29 44.26 -8.25
N ASN A 152 -20.37 43.63 -8.97
CA ASN A 152 -20.03 42.21 -8.87
C ASN A 152 -18.50 42.05 -8.72
N SER A 153 -18.03 40.82 -8.52
CA SER A 153 -16.60 40.51 -8.59
C SER A 153 -16.05 40.87 -9.98
N VAL A 154 -14.86 41.49 -10.01
CA VAL A 154 -14.20 41.91 -11.25
C VAL A 154 -13.12 40.91 -11.69
N HIS A 155 -12.74 40.00 -10.79
CA HIS A 155 -11.82 38.90 -11.05
C HIS A 155 -12.44 37.56 -10.66
N VAL A 156 -12.23 36.55 -11.51
CA VAL A 156 -12.47 35.14 -11.21
C VAL A 156 -11.12 34.44 -11.21
N ALA A 157 -10.79 33.78 -10.10
CA ALA A 157 -9.57 33.02 -9.97
C ALA A 157 -9.87 31.60 -9.46
N SER A 158 -9.12 30.63 -9.96
CA SER A 158 -9.27 29.25 -9.50
C SER A 158 -7.97 28.48 -9.62
N ARG A 159 -7.75 27.56 -8.67
CA ARG A 159 -6.68 26.58 -8.73
C ARG A 159 -7.26 25.17 -8.71
N SER A 160 -6.77 24.32 -9.60
CA SER A 160 -7.11 22.91 -9.62
C SER A 160 -5.91 21.99 -9.41
N GLY A 161 -6.14 20.88 -8.71
CA GLY A 161 -5.13 19.83 -8.50
C GLY A 161 -5.46 18.60 -9.33
N ASP A 162 -4.46 18.03 -10.00
CA ASP A 162 -4.54 16.77 -10.74
C ASP A 162 -3.56 15.76 -10.13
N TYR A 163 -4.04 14.70 -9.48
CA TYR A 163 -3.22 13.62 -8.94
C TYR A 163 -2.32 12.93 -9.98
N LYS A 164 -2.66 12.98 -11.29
CA LYS A 164 -1.80 12.45 -12.37
C LYS A 164 -0.65 13.41 -12.71
N ARG A 165 -0.82 14.70 -12.41
CA ARG A 165 0.14 15.78 -12.68
C ARG A 165 0.27 16.70 -11.45
N PRO A 166 0.70 16.16 -10.29
CA PRO A 166 0.64 16.89 -9.01
C PRO A 166 1.54 18.13 -8.96
N SER A 167 2.58 18.18 -9.80
CA SER A 167 3.50 19.31 -9.92
C SER A 167 3.03 20.40 -10.88
N THR A 168 1.97 20.16 -11.67
CA THR A 168 1.46 21.15 -12.63
C THR A 168 0.48 22.09 -11.92
N PRO A 169 0.76 23.41 -11.85
CA PRO A 169 -0.19 24.36 -11.31
C PRO A 169 -1.26 24.65 -12.37
N PHE A 170 -2.43 24.04 -12.23
CA PHE A 170 -3.61 24.43 -13.01
C PHE A 170 -4.25 25.65 -12.35
N GLU A 171 -3.67 26.83 -12.57
CA GLU A 171 -4.16 28.10 -12.05
C GLU A 171 -4.70 28.96 -13.19
N VAL A 172 -5.85 29.57 -12.97
CA VAL A 172 -6.50 30.47 -13.92
C VAL A 172 -6.96 31.73 -13.21
N ARG A 173 -6.81 32.86 -13.89
CA ARG A 173 -7.30 34.17 -13.44
C ARG A 173 -7.85 34.92 -14.65
N GLN A 174 -9.10 35.33 -14.57
CA GLN A 174 -9.79 36.09 -15.61
C GLN A 174 -10.38 37.37 -15.02
N SER A 175 -10.31 38.46 -15.77
CA SER A 175 -10.99 39.72 -15.41
C SER A 175 -12.22 39.93 -16.31
N VAL A 176 -13.23 40.61 -15.78
CA VAL A 176 -14.33 41.17 -16.58
C VAL A 176 -13.77 42.19 -17.59
N GLN A 177 -14.44 42.42 -18.74
CA GLN A 177 -13.93 43.35 -19.74
C GLN A 177 -14.04 44.81 -19.25
N THR A 178 -15.15 45.14 -18.59
CA THR A 178 -15.42 46.49 -18.05
C THR A 178 -14.88 46.67 -16.64
N THR A 179 -13.59 47.01 -16.50
CA THR A 179 -12.94 47.35 -15.21
C THR A 179 -12.82 48.85 -14.94
N ARG A 180 -13.31 49.69 -15.87
CA ARG A 180 -13.23 51.15 -15.83
C ARG A 180 -14.60 51.76 -16.13
N TYR A 181 -14.91 52.88 -15.48
CA TYR A 181 -16.10 53.68 -15.76
C TYR A 181 -15.70 55.08 -16.19
N VAL A 182 -16.53 55.70 -17.03
CA VAL A 182 -16.37 57.11 -17.41
C VAL A 182 -17.10 57.95 -16.38
N GLU A 183 -16.36 58.82 -15.69
CA GLU A 183 -16.91 59.85 -14.83
C GLU A 183 -16.88 61.18 -15.57
N GLN A 184 -18.05 61.85 -15.63
CA GLN A 184 -18.15 63.18 -16.19
C GLN A 184 -17.87 64.20 -15.08
N THR A 185 -16.62 64.65 -14.98
CA THR A 185 -16.19 65.62 -13.96
C THR A 185 -16.66 67.04 -14.26
N ASN A 186 -16.91 67.37 -15.53
CA ASN A 186 -17.60 68.60 -15.95
C ASN A 186 -18.22 68.44 -17.37
N TRP A 187 -18.83 69.51 -17.92
CA TRP A 187 -19.52 69.48 -19.22
C TRP A 187 -18.59 69.31 -20.45
N ARG A 188 -17.26 69.39 -20.30
CA ARG A 188 -16.25 69.21 -21.38
C ARG A 188 -15.27 68.05 -21.15
N THR A 189 -15.16 67.53 -19.93
CA THR A 189 -14.12 66.58 -19.55
C THR A 189 -14.75 65.27 -19.08
N GLN A 190 -14.37 64.19 -19.75
CA GLN A 190 -14.66 62.81 -19.35
C GLN A 190 -13.34 62.19 -18.88
N GLU A 191 -13.31 61.67 -17.66
CA GLU A 191 -12.16 60.89 -17.15
C GLU A 191 -12.56 59.42 -17.04
N GLN A 192 -11.71 58.52 -17.55
CA GLN A 192 -11.82 57.09 -17.26
C GLN A 192 -11.21 56.82 -15.88
N LYS A 193 -12.03 56.37 -14.94
CA LYS A 193 -11.57 55.91 -13.63
C LYS A 193 -11.72 54.40 -13.50
N ALA A 194 -10.76 53.76 -12.85
CA ALA A 194 -10.88 52.35 -12.46
C ALA A 194 -11.94 52.22 -11.36
N ILE A 195 -12.65 51.09 -11.34
CA ILE A 195 -13.53 50.76 -10.21
C ILE A 195 -12.66 50.72 -8.93
N PRO A 196 -13.00 51.44 -7.85
CA PRO A 196 -12.18 51.53 -6.63
C PRO A 196 -11.88 50.18 -5.95
N TYR A 197 -11.03 50.23 -4.92
CA TYR A 197 -10.05 49.26 -4.40
C TYR A 197 -10.47 48.06 -3.47
N PRO A 198 -11.72 47.57 -3.30
CA PRO A 198 -11.88 46.30 -2.58
C PRO A 198 -11.28 45.15 -3.42
N PRO A 199 -10.75 44.09 -2.78
CA PRO A 199 -10.39 42.86 -3.47
C PRO A 199 -11.68 42.17 -3.97
N LEU A 200 -12.20 42.61 -5.11
CA LEU A 200 -13.40 42.10 -5.76
C LEU A 200 -13.04 40.84 -6.58
N GLU A 201 -12.54 39.81 -5.90
CA GLU A 201 -12.13 38.54 -6.49
C GLU A 201 -12.99 37.39 -5.97
N ASP A 202 -13.57 36.60 -6.88
CA ASP A 202 -14.10 35.28 -6.57
C ASP A 202 -12.98 34.24 -6.78
N TYR A 203 -12.37 33.80 -5.68
CA TYR A 203 -11.38 32.74 -5.69
C TYR A 203 -11.97 31.43 -5.19
N SER A 204 -11.79 30.36 -5.96
CA SER A 204 -12.16 29.02 -5.51
C SER A 204 -11.18 27.94 -5.98
N ALA A 205 -10.71 27.13 -5.03
CA ALA A 205 -9.87 25.96 -5.31
C ALA A 205 -10.70 24.67 -5.34
N GLY A 206 -10.27 23.69 -6.13
CA GLY A 206 -10.90 22.37 -6.13
C GLY A 206 -10.06 21.33 -6.84
N ALA A 207 -9.99 20.12 -6.30
CA ALA A 207 -9.33 19.01 -6.97
C ALA A 207 -10.12 18.61 -8.24
N TYR A 208 -9.40 18.37 -9.34
CA TYR A 208 -9.97 17.87 -10.58
C TYR A 208 -11.12 18.73 -11.15
N ARG A 209 -11.09 20.05 -10.99
CA ARG A 209 -12.17 20.93 -11.48
C ARG A 209 -12.24 20.98 -13.00
N TYR A 210 -11.09 21.08 -13.66
CA TYR A 210 -10.94 21.05 -15.12
C TYR A 210 -9.76 20.16 -15.51
N PRO A 211 -9.83 19.49 -16.68
CA PRO A 211 -8.81 18.54 -17.11
C PRO A 211 -7.51 19.18 -17.58
N ASP A 212 -7.53 20.45 -17.97
CA ASP A 212 -6.38 21.18 -18.52
C ASP A 212 -6.57 22.70 -18.38
N SER A 213 -5.51 23.45 -18.70
CA SER A 213 -5.49 24.91 -18.59
C SER A 213 -6.47 25.60 -19.55
N ASP A 214 -6.68 25.06 -20.75
CA ASP A 214 -7.60 25.65 -21.74
C ASP A 214 -9.04 25.57 -21.25
N ARG A 215 -9.44 24.42 -20.69
CA ARG A 215 -10.77 24.27 -20.09
C ARG A 215 -10.92 25.13 -18.84
N GLY A 216 -9.86 25.27 -18.04
CA GLY A 216 -9.84 26.20 -16.90
C GLY A 216 -10.06 27.65 -17.34
N ALA A 217 -9.38 28.10 -18.41
CA ALA A 217 -9.52 29.44 -18.96
C ALA A 217 -10.93 29.67 -19.52
N ALA A 218 -11.50 28.69 -20.22
CA ALA A 218 -12.88 28.75 -20.70
C ALA A 218 -13.89 28.89 -19.55
N TRP A 219 -13.73 28.09 -18.48
CA TRP A 219 -14.56 28.20 -17.27
C TRP A 219 -14.46 29.59 -16.61
N ALA A 220 -13.24 30.11 -16.44
CA ALA A 220 -13.02 31.42 -15.84
C ALA A 220 -13.59 32.56 -16.71
N ARG A 221 -13.51 32.43 -18.04
CA ARG A 221 -14.13 33.34 -19.00
C ARG A 221 -15.65 33.36 -18.88
N ILE A 222 -16.31 32.19 -18.89
CA ILE A 222 -17.77 32.09 -18.75
C ILE A 222 -18.23 32.74 -17.43
N ARG A 223 -17.52 32.48 -16.33
CA ARG A 223 -17.80 33.10 -15.02
C ARG A 223 -17.66 34.62 -15.04
N ALA A 224 -16.59 35.14 -15.65
CA ALA A 224 -16.38 36.58 -15.76
C ALA A 224 -17.45 37.24 -16.66
N GLU A 225 -17.81 36.62 -17.78
CA GLU A 225 -18.87 37.09 -18.69
C GLU A 225 -20.25 37.12 -17.98
N GLU A 226 -20.55 36.17 -17.09
CA GLU A 226 -21.77 36.18 -16.26
C GLU A 226 -21.84 37.38 -15.31
N TYR A 227 -20.75 37.66 -14.59
CA TYR A 227 -20.65 38.84 -13.73
C TYR A 227 -20.81 40.14 -14.50
N GLU A 228 -20.17 40.21 -15.67
CA GLU A 228 -20.24 41.39 -16.53
C GLU A 228 -21.66 41.63 -17.07
N SER A 229 -22.31 40.58 -17.56
CA SER A 229 -23.71 40.57 -18.00
C SER A 229 -24.62 41.18 -16.92
N ARG A 230 -24.51 40.72 -15.66
CA ARG A 230 -25.35 41.21 -14.56
C ARG A 230 -24.97 42.59 -14.03
N SER A 231 -23.75 43.05 -14.27
CA SER A 231 -23.30 44.34 -13.76
C SER A 231 -23.98 45.54 -14.42
N ARG A 232 -24.52 45.37 -15.64
CA ARG A 232 -25.23 46.44 -16.35
C ARG A 232 -26.46 45.92 -17.10
N ARG A 233 -27.64 46.30 -16.61
CA ARG A 233 -28.94 46.02 -17.23
C ARG A 233 -29.65 47.29 -17.62
N TYR A 234 -30.58 47.18 -18.56
CA TYR A 234 -31.45 48.26 -18.98
C TYR A 234 -32.90 47.83 -18.81
N ALA A 235 -33.77 48.74 -18.39
CA ALA A 235 -35.20 48.50 -18.31
C ALA A 235 -35.92 49.44 -19.28
N GLY A 236 -36.63 48.87 -20.26
CA GLY A 236 -37.44 49.60 -21.22
C GLY A 236 -38.92 49.36 -20.97
N VAL A 237 -39.75 50.42 -20.97
CA VAL A 237 -41.21 50.30 -20.93
C VAL A 237 -41.80 50.96 -22.16
N GLY A 238 -42.71 50.25 -22.84
CA GLY A 238 -43.19 50.65 -24.16
C GLY A 238 -44.44 49.92 -24.63
N GLY A 239 -44.73 50.10 -25.92
CA GLY A 239 -45.83 49.42 -26.63
C GLY A 239 -45.36 48.57 -27.82
N SER A 240 -44.06 48.23 -27.91
CA SER A 240 -43.53 47.39 -28.99
C SER A 240 -44.14 45.98 -28.96
N ARG A 241 -44.76 45.58 -30.08
CA ARG A 241 -45.51 44.31 -30.22
C ARG A 241 -44.73 43.15 -30.81
N TRP A 242 -43.45 43.33 -31.12
CA TRP A 242 -42.65 42.29 -31.77
C TRP A 242 -41.53 41.77 -30.87
N ILE A 243 -41.08 42.56 -29.88
CA ILE A 243 -39.94 42.23 -29.04
C ILE A 243 -40.33 41.22 -27.96
N ASP A 244 -39.46 40.24 -27.76
CA ASP A 244 -39.54 39.18 -26.76
C ASP A 244 -38.12 38.79 -26.31
N ALA A 245 -38.00 37.96 -25.28
CA ALA A 245 -36.73 37.44 -24.80
C ALA A 245 -35.95 36.73 -25.94
N GLY A 246 -34.68 37.09 -26.10
CA GLY A 246 -33.82 36.66 -27.21
C GLY A 246 -33.89 37.55 -28.45
N GLY A 247 -34.80 38.52 -28.51
CA GLY A 247 -34.86 39.51 -29.60
C GLY A 247 -33.77 40.57 -29.48
N ARG A 248 -33.04 40.81 -30.58
CA ARG A 248 -32.11 41.95 -30.68
C ARG A 248 -32.81 43.17 -31.26
N PHE A 249 -32.46 44.35 -30.77
CA PHE A 249 -32.99 45.61 -31.27
C PHE A 249 -31.98 46.73 -31.24
N VAL A 250 -32.16 47.70 -32.14
CA VAL A 250 -31.42 48.95 -32.14
C VAL A 250 -32.34 50.05 -31.59
N LEU A 251 -31.93 50.69 -30.48
CA LEU A 251 -32.72 51.75 -29.84
C LEU A 251 -32.46 53.09 -30.54
N ASN A 252 -33.45 53.66 -31.24
CA ASN A 252 -33.37 54.98 -31.88
C ASN A 252 -33.86 56.10 -30.95
N ASP A 253 -33.37 57.32 -31.22
CA ASP A 253 -33.87 58.59 -30.66
C ASP A 253 -33.79 58.77 -29.13
N HIS A 254 -33.05 57.90 -28.44
CA HIS A 254 -32.81 58.02 -27.01
C HIS A 254 -31.63 58.98 -26.72
N PRO A 255 -31.79 60.00 -25.85
CA PRO A 255 -30.78 61.05 -25.64
C PRO A 255 -29.46 60.55 -25.04
N ALA A 256 -29.48 59.46 -24.27
CA ALA A 256 -28.26 58.85 -23.72
C ALA A 256 -27.59 57.81 -24.63
N HIS A 257 -28.20 57.48 -25.77
CA HIS A 257 -27.69 56.52 -26.77
C HIS A 257 -27.71 57.20 -28.16
N ALA A 258 -27.08 58.37 -28.22
CA ALA A 258 -27.08 59.27 -29.38
C ALA A 258 -25.97 58.94 -30.41
N GLU A 259 -25.25 57.84 -30.22
CA GLU A 259 -24.20 57.39 -31.11
C GLU A 259 -24.74 57.15 -32.53
N SER A 260 -23.96 57.54 -33.54
CA SER A 260 -24.32 57.33 -34.95
C SER A 260 -24.17 55.89 -35.40
N ASP A 261 -23.30 55.10 -34.75
CA ASP A 261 -23.10 53.68 -35.05
C ASP A 261 -24.25 52.83 -34.45
N PRO A 262 -25.06 52.13 -35.27
CA PRO A 262 -26.13 51.26 -34.79
C PRO A 262 -25.65 50.19 -33.79
N LYS A 263 -24.41 49.68 -33.93
CA LYS A 263 -23.88 48.65 -33.03
C LYS A 263 -23.67 49.16 -31.60
N ALA A 264 -23.32 50.43 -31.43
CA ALA A 264 -23.12 51.02 -30.11
C ALA A 264 -24.42 51.05 -29.27
N ARG A 265 -25.57 51.03 -29.96
CA ARG A 265 -26.94 51.17 -29.46
C ARG A 265 -27.81 49.96 -29.81
N GLU A 266 -27.17 48.82 -30.02
CA GLU A 266 -27.80 47.52 -30.20
C GLU A 266 -27.88 46.78 -28.86
N PHE A 267 -29.08 46.31 -28.53
CA PHE A 267 -29.43 45.63 -27.29
C PHE A 267 -30.06 44.27 -27.57
N VAL A 268 -29.94 43.37 -26.61
CA VAL A 268 -30.68 42.10 -26.54
C VAL A 268 -31.71 42.19 -25.41
N ALA A 269 -32.95 41.80 -25.68
CA ALA A 269 -33.98 41.62 -24.66
C ALA A 269 -33.73 40.31 -23.89
N MET A 270 -33.45 40.42 -22.60
CA MET A 270 -33.21 39.30 -21.70
C MET A 270 -34.49 38.75 -21.10
N ALA A 271 -35.44 39.63 -20.81
CA ALA A 271 -36.77 39.29 -20.34
C ALA A 271 -37.79 40.25 -20.95
N ALA A 272 -38.99 39.75 -21.24
CA ALA A 272 -40.12 40.54 -21.67
C ALA A 272 -41.34 40.16 -20.82
N ARG A 273 -42.00 41.17 -20.24
CA ARG A 273 -43.26 41.01 -19.52
C ARG A 273 -44.34 41.78 -20.28
N TRP A 274 -45.31 41.05 -20.81
CA TRP A 274 -46.48 41.64 -21.47
C TRP A 274 -47.65 41.74 -20.49
N THR A 275 -48.25 42.92 -20.42
CA THR A 275 -49.54 43.12 -19.77
C THR A 275 -50.54 43.55 -20.83
N ILE A 276 -51.55 42.70 -21.08
CA ILE A 276 -52.49 42.87 -22.17
C ILE A 276 -53.92 42.79 -21.62
N GLU A 277 -54.73 43.81 -21.89
CA GLU A 277 -56.16 43.83 -21.65
C GLU A 277 -56.88 44.12 -22.97
N ASN A 278 -57.80 43.24 -23.35
CA ASN A 278 -58.55 43.38 -24.60
C ASN A 278 -59.63 44.48 -24.47
N ASN A 279 -59.95 45.18 -25.55
CA ASN A 279 -60.95 46.24 -25.60
C ASN A 279 -62.39 45.71 -25.78
N VAL A 280 -62.67 44.47 -25.39
CA VAL A 280 -64.01 43.86 -25.46
C VAL A 280 -64.83 44.27 -24.24
N SER A 281 -66.07 44.67 -24.48
CA SER A 281 -67.06 45.20 -23.50
C SER A 281 -67.23 44.37 -22.22
N ILE A 282 -67.02 43.05 -22.32
CA ILE A 282 -67.23 42.06 -21.25
C ILE A 282 -66.23 42.22 -20.09
N ALA A 283 -65.04 42.80 -20.33
CA ALA A 283 -63.99 42.90 -19.32
C ALA A 283 -64.31 43.92 -18.19
N ARG A 284 -65.18 44.92 -18.44
CA ARG A 284 -65.52 45.94 -17.43
C ARG A 284 -66.64 45.52 -16.47
N SER A 285 -67.40 44.49 -16.82
CA SER A 285 -68.57 44.01 -16.05
C SER A 285 -68.30 42.71 -15.29
N SER A 286 -67.14 42.07 -15.46
CA SER A 286 -66.77 40.86 -14.71
C SER A 286 -66.52 41.17 -13.24
N ARG A 287 -67.15 40.40 -12.34
CA ARG A 287 -66.92 40.51 -10.90
C ARG A 287 -65.46 40.19 -10.55
N HIS A 288 -64.93 40.84 -9.52
CA HIS A 288 -63.60 40.56 -9.02
C HIS A 288 -63.57 39.16 -8.39
N PHE A 289 -62.82 38.24 -9.00
CA PHE A 289 -62.65 36.88 -8.49
C PHE A 289 -61.34 36.73 -7.72
N PRO A 290 -61.31 35.96 -6.63
CA PRO A 290 -60.06 35.56 -5.98
C PRO A 290 -59.09 34.93 -7.00
N TYR A 291 -57.80 35.27 -6.89
CA TYR A 291 -56.71 34.81 -7.76
C TYR A 291 -56.70 35.35 -9.21
N SER A 292 -57.62 36.24 -9.58
CA SER A 292 -57.64 36.89 -10.91
C SER A 292 -56.45 37.84 -11.13
N LEU A 293 -56.11 38.09 -12.41
CA LEU A 293 -55.04 39.02 -12.81
C LEU A 293 -55.44 40.50 -12.72
N GLN A 294 -56.65 40.82 -12.23
CA GLN A 294 -57.20 42.16 -12.21
C GLN A 294 -56.31 43.16 -11.44
N ALA A 295 -55.73 42.74 -10.30
CA ALA A 295 -54.83 43.57 -9.51
C ALA A 295 -53.53 43.92 -10.25
N ASP A 296 -53.01 43.01 -11.08
CA ASP A 296 -51.81 43.27 -11.89
C ASP A 296 -52.13 44.20 -13.08
N ILE A 297 -53.31 44.03 -13.70
CA ILE A 297 -53.80 44.92 -14.76
C ILE A 297 -54.04 46.34 -14.23
N GLU A 298 -54.69 46.49 -13.07
CA GLU A 298 -54.91 47.79 -12.43
C GLU A 298 -53.60 48.48 -12.04
N ARG A 299 -52.60 47.71 -11.58
CA ARG A 299 -51.26 48.23 -11.31
C ARG A 299 -50.59 48.76 -12.58
N ALA A 300 -50.66 48.01 -13.69
CA ALA A 300 -50.12 48.47 -14.97
C ALA A 300 -50.88 49.70 -15.50
N ARG A 301 -52.20 49.74 -15.36
CA ARG A 301 -53.04 50.85 -15.80
C ARG A 301 -52.78 52.14 -15.00
N SER A 302 -52.60 52.03 -13.69
CA SER A 302 -52.25 53.17 -12.83
C SER A 302 -50.81 53.66 -13.03
N GLY A 303 -49.86 52.75 -13.28
CA GLY A 303 -48.45 53.10 -13.51
C GLY A 303 -48.16 53.63 -14.91
N PHE A 304 -48.82 53.10 -15.95
CA PHE A 304 -48.45 53.33 -17.35
C PHE A 304 -49.63 53.75 -18.25
N GLY A 305 -50.89 53.59 -17.81
CA GLY A 305 -52.07 53.64 -18.67
C GLY A 305 -52.35 54.99 -19.36
N SER A 306 -51.84 56.11 -18.85
CA SER A 306 -51.98 57.42 -19.50
C SER A 306 -51.08 57.60 -20.73
N ALA A 307 -50.05 56.77 -20.88
CA ALA A 307 -49.08 56.81 -21.98
C ALA A 307 -49.34 55.77 -23.08
N PHE A 308 -50.17 54.75 -22.81
CA PHE A 308 -50.42 53.62 -23.71
C PHE A 308 -51.92 53.31 -23.90
N ALA A 309 -52.78 54.32 -23.73
CA ALA A 309 -54.21 54.17 -23.94
C ALA A 309 -54.52 53.88 -25.42
N VAL A 310 -55.19 52.76 -25.68
CA VAL A 310 -55.66 52.40 -27.03
C VAL A 310 -56.98 53.12 -27.32
N ALA A 311 -57.24 53.42 -28.60
CA ALA A 311 -58.49 54.04 -29.04
C ALA A 311 -59.72 53.30 -28.46
N PRO A 312 -60.71 54.03 -27.93
CA PRO A 312 -61.89 53.43 -27.33
C PRO A 312 -62.70 52.65 -28.37
N HIS A 313 -63.28 51.53 -27.94
CA HIS A 313 -64.12 50.72 -28.80
C HIS A 313 -65.35 51.54 -29.28
N PRO A 314 -65.71 51.49 -30.59
CA PRO A 314 -66.63 52.46 -31.18
C PRO A 314 -68.06 52.46 -30.63
N GLN A 315 -68.50 51.37 -29.98
CA GLN A 315 -69.89 51.20 -29.53
C GLN A 315 -70.11 51.49 -28.05
N ASP A 316 -69.09 51.31 -27.20
CA ASP A 316 -69.23 51.29 -25.74
C ASP A 316 -68.08 51.99 -24.99
N GLY A 317 -67.10 52.52 -25.73
CA GLY A 317 -65.99 53.28 -25.15
C GLY A 317 -64.97 52.44 -24.39
N ALA A 318 -64.97 51.10 -24.53
CA ALA A 318 -64.01 50.24 -23.85
C ALA A 318 -62.58 50.49 -24.35
N THR A 319 -61.62 50.70 -23.44
CA THR A 319 -60.20 50.93 -23.78
C THR A 319 -59.35 49.73 -23.35
N GLY A 320 -58.62 49.16 -24.32
CA GLY A 320 -57.63 48.12 -24.05
C GLY A 320 -56.35 48.66 -23.44
N LEU A 321 -55.46 47.76 -23.04
CA LEU A 321 -54.12 48.06 -22.55
C LEU A 321 -53.12 47.12 -23.21
N TYR A 322 -52.01 47.67 -23.70
CA TYR A 322 -50.84 46.89 -24.11
C TYR A 322 -49.59 47.58 -23.58
N VAL A 323 -48.94 46.94 -22.61
CA VAL A 323 -47.67 47.42 -22.04
C VAL A 323 -46.67 46.28 -22.09
N ILE A 324 -45.47 46.59 -22.57
CA ILE A 324 -44.33 45.71 -22.48
C ILE A 324 -43.24 46.32 -21.61
N GLU A 325 -42.77 45.54 -20.65
CA GLU A 325 -41.59 45.82 -19.85
C GLU A 325 -40.47 44.88 -20.33
N VAL A 326 -39.33 45.43 -20.71
CA VAL A 326 -38.18 44.68 -21.24
C VAL A 326 -36.98 44.92 -20.35
N GLU A 327 -36.37 43.83 -19.87
CA GLU A 327 -34.99 43.88 -19.37
C GLU A 327 -34.04 43.63 -20.55
N ALA A 328 -33.03 44.47 -20.72
CA ALA A 328 -32.11 44.40 -21.83
C ALA A 328 -30.63 44.54 -21.42
N GLN A 329 -29.74 44.09 -22.30
CA GLN A 329 -28.28 44.20 -22.21
C GLN A 329 -27.71 44.69 -23.55
N ARG A 330 -26.54 45.34 -23.57
CA ARG A 330 -25.84 45.68 -24.82
C ARG A 330 -25.22 44.44 -25.46
N THR A 331 -25.24 44.38 -26.79
CA THR A 331 -24.77 43.20 -27.55
C THR A 331 -23.25 43.05 -27.62
N ASP A 332 -22.48 44.05 -27.17
CA ASP A 332 -21.01 43.96 -27.06
C ASP A 332 -20.53 43.23 -25.79
N ILE A 333 -21.45 42.92 -24.88
CA ILE A 333 -21.21 42.06 -23.73
C ILE A 333 -21.86 40.71 -24.03
N GLU A 334 -21.15 39.61 -23.78
CA GLU A 334 -21.73 38.28 -23.90
C GLU A 334 -22.72 38.00 -22.77
N TYR A 335 -23.82 37.32 -23.09
CA TYR A 335 -24.75 36.85 -22.08
C TYR A 335 -24.35 35.45 -21.59
N ARG A 336 -24.39 35.26 -20.28
CA ARG A 336 -24.32 33.96 -19.61
C ARG A 336 -25.43 33.89 -18.57
N SER A 337 -26.06 32.72 -18.46
CA SER A 337 -27.04 32.46 -17.41
C SER A 337 -26.37 32.54 -16.04
N PRO A 338 -27.05 33.11 -15.03
CA PRO A 338 -26.56 33.09 -13.66
C PRO A 338 -26.33 31.64 -13.18
N PHE A 339 -25.27 31.43 -12.41
CA PHE A 339 -24.92 30.10 -11.86
C PHE A 339 -25.78 29.75 -10.64
N GLU A 340 -27.06 29.48 -10.88
CA GLU A 340 -28.05 29.17 -9.84
C GLU A 340 -28.14 27.67 -9.54
N HIS A 341 -27.81 26.81 -10.50
CA HIS A 341 -28.01 25.36 -10.39
C HIS A 341 -26.70 24.67 -10.00
N ARG A 342 -26.51 24.42 -8.69
CA ARG A 342 -25.30 23.78 -8.14
C ARG A 342 -25.32 22.26 -8.27
N LYS A 343 -24.16 21.61 -8.37
CA LYS A 343 -24.09 20.14 -8.28
C LYS A 343 -24.70 19.64 -6.97
N PRO A 344 -25.40 18.48 -6.96
CA PRO A 344 -25.85 17.87 -5.72
C PRO A 344 -24.64 17.50 -4.86
N ALA A 345 -24.72 17.78 -3.56
CA ALA A 345 -23.70 17.37 -2.61
C ALA A 345 -23.82 15.86 -2.34
N MET A 346 -22.80 15.10 -2.71
CA MET A 346 -22.79 13.66 -2.54
C MET A 346 -22.30 13.23 -1.16
N SER A 347 -22.78 12.07 -0.72
CA SER A 347 -22.27 11.33 0.44
C SER A 347 -21.72 9.98 0.01
N VAL A 348 -21.10 9.26 0.93
CA VAL A 348 -20.62 7.89 0.68
C VAL A 348 -21.76 6.99 0.15
N GLU A 349 -21.46 6.26 -0.91
CA GLU A 349 -22.35 5.29 -1.55
C GLU A 349 -21.71 3.91 -1.61
N MET A 350 -22.50 2.87 -1.87
CA MET A 350 -21.99 1.53 -2.15
C MET A 350 -22.01 1.23 -3.65
N ALA A 351 -21.00 0.52 -4.12
CA ALA A 351 -20.92 0.00 -5.48
C ALA A 351 -20.32 -1.40 -5.49
N THR A 352 -20.53 -2.14 -6.58
CA THR A 352 -19.97 -3.47 -6.79
C THR A 352 -18.90 -3.41 -7.86
N ILE A 353 -17.74 -4.01 -7.60
CA ILE A 353 -16.63 -4.03 -8.57
C ILE A 353 -17.00 -4.83 -9.81
N VAL A 354 -16.75 -4.23 -10.98
CA VAL A 354 -16.96 -4.84 -12.29
C VAL A 354 -15.65 -4.89 -13.08
N THR A 355 -15.57 -5.83 -14.01
CA THR A 355 -14.35 -6.18 -14.75
C THR A 355 -14.77 -6.70 -16.13
N PRO A 356 -13.97 -6.56 -17.18
CA PRO A 356 -14.33 -6.99 -18.52
C PRO A 356 -14.29 -8.52 -18.65
N ASN A 357 -15.07 -9.05 -19.60
CA ASN A 357 -14.93 -10.40 -20.18
C ASN A 357 -14.85 -11.59 -19.20
N GLY A 358 -15.46 -11.53 -18.02
CA GLY A 358 -15.38 -12.71 -17.15
C GLY A 358 -14.06 -12.86 -16.33
N GLU A 359 -13.11 -11.91 -16.43
CA GLU A 359 -11.90 -11.82 -15.57
C GLU A 359 -12.11 -11.54 -14.06
N ASP A 360 -11.33 -12.16 -13.18
CA ASP A 360 -11.43 -11.99 -11.71
C ASP A 360 -11.01 -10.58 -11.22
N VAL A 361 -10.09 -9.94 -11.94
CA VAL A 361 -9.57 -8.61 -11.63
C VAL A 361 -9.33 -7.82 -12.91
N TRP A 362 -9.56 -6.51 -12.86
CA TRP A 362 -9.10 -5.58 -13.87
C TRP A 362 -8.59 -4.33 -13.21
N THR A 363 -7.46 -3.83 -13.70
CA THR A 363 -6.92 -2.56 -13.23
C THR A 363 -6.07 -1.88 -14.30
N ASP A 364 -5.87 -0.59 -14.13
CA ASP A 364 -4.97 0.21 -14.98
C ASP A 364 -3.61 0.46 -14.28
N PRO A 365 -2.64 1.15 -14.91
CA PRO A 365 -1.32 1.38 -14.32
C PRO A 365 -1.30 2.11 -12.96
N LEU A 366 -2.42 2.68 -12.52
CA LEU A 366 -2.57 3.37 -11.23
C LEU A 366 -3.38 2.54 -10.22
N ASN A 367 -3.56 1.24 -10.47
CA ASN A 367 -4.40 0.35 -9.67
C ASN A 367 -5.86 0.81 -9.54
N ARG A 368 -6.38 1.55 -10.54
CA ARG A 368 -7.78 1.98 -10.57
C ARG A 368 -8.68 0.85 -11.05
N VAL A 369 -9.92 0.84 -10.57
CA VAL A 369 -10.92 -0.19 -10.91
C VAL A 369 -12.20 0.47 -11.41
N ARG A 370 -13.12 -0.30 -12.00
CA ARG A 370 -14.47 0.18 -12.31
C ARG A 370 -15.48 -0.46 -11.36
N ALA A 371 -16.55 0.26 -11.06
CA ALA A 371 -17.59 -0.21 -10.16
C ALA A 371 -18.96 0.20 -10.69
N ARG A 372 -19.95 -0.67 -10.49
CA ARG A 372 -21.35 -0.40 -10.81
C ARG A 372 -22.06 0.03 -9.53
N PHE A 373 -22.61 1.24 -9.54
CA PHE A 373 -23.41 1.75 -8.42
C PHE A 373 -24.76 1.03 -8.35
N HIS A 374 -25.38 1.00 -7.17
CA HIS A 374 -26.67 0.32 -6.98
C HIS A 374 -27.84 1.06 -7.64
N TRP A 375 -27.77 2.38 -7.78
CA TRP A 375 -28.78 3.19 -8.47
C TRP A 375 -28.72 3.05 -9.99
N ASP A 376 -27.66 2.47 -10.54
CA ASP A 376 -27.53 2.24 -11.98
C ASP A 376 -28.60 1.24 -12.43
N ARG A 377 -29.55 1.76 -13.21
CA ARG A 377 -30.65 1.03 -13.82
C ARG A 377 -30.54 0.94 -15.35
N GLN A 378 -29.55 1.60 -15.94
CA GLN A 378 -29.38 1.63 -17.39
C GLN A 378 -28.47 0.50 -17.89
N SER A 379 -27.51 0.06 -17.07
CA SER A 379 -26.56 -0.97 -17.45
C SER A 379 -26.93 -2.34 -16.86
N PRO A 380 -26.70 -3.44 -17.61
CA PRO A 380 -26.86 -4.78 -17.07
C PRO A 380 -25.88 -5.03 -15.89
N PRO A 381 -26.15 -6.03 -15.03
CA PRO A 381 -25.38 -6.26 -13.80
C PRO A 381 -23.87 -6.43 -13.99
N ASP A 382 -23.43 -6.96 -15.12
CA ASP A 382 -22.05 -7.30 -15.47
C ASP A 382 -21.40 -6.28 -16.43
N ALA A 383 -22.07 -5.16 -16.72
CA ALA A 383 -21.53 -4.12 -17.58
C ALA A 383 -20.25 -3.51 -17.01
N PHE A 384 -19.20 -3.50 -17.82
CA PHE A 384 -17.90 -2.97 -17.43
C PHE A 384 -17.82 -1.44 -17.50
N GLU A 385 -18.52 -0.81 -18.44
CA GLU A 385 -18.48 0.64 -18.68
C GLU A 385 -19.56 1.39 -17.88
N THR A 386 -19.56 1.19 -16.57
CA THR A 386 -20.55 1.75 -15.63
C THR A 386 -20.01 2.89 -14.75
N SER A 387 -18.69 3.08 -14.76
CA SER A 387 -18.00 4.19 -14.08
C SER A 387 -16.71 4.56 -14.83
N PRO A 388 -16.14 5.76 -14.58
CA PRO A 388 -14.75 6.01 -14.91
C PRO A 388 -13.84 5.09 -14.07
N PRO A 389 -12.55 4.91 -14.43
CA PRO A 389 -11.60 4.24 -13.55
C PRO A 389 -11.46 5.01 -12.23
N LEU A 390 -11.88 4.39 -11.13
CA LEU A 390 -11.92 4.92 -9.79
C LEU A 390 -10.60 4.67 -9.06
N LEU A 391 -10.06 5.71 -8.43
CA LEU A 391 -8.95 5.56 -7.48
C LEU A 391 -9.40 4.73 -6.28
N VAL A 392 -8.53 3.85 -5.79
CA VAL A 392 -8.78 3.02 -4.61
C VAL A 392 -7.82 3.47 -3.52
N ALA A 393 -8.37 4.00 -2.42
CA ALA A 393 -7.59 4.29 -1.23
C ALA A 393 -6.93 3.00 -0.71
N GLN A 394 -5.61 3.08 -0.50
CA GLN A 394 -4.81 1.99 0.05
C GLN A 394 -4.50 2.27 1.53
N SER A 395 -4.15 1.22 2.27
CA SER A 395 -3.76 1.35 3.69
C SER A 395 -2.44 2.11 3.90
N ASP A 396 -1.54 2.04 2.91
CA ASP A 396 -0.28 2.76 2.87
C ASP A 396 0.13 3.00 1.41
N THR A 397 0.71 4.16 1.09
CA THR A 397 1.16 4.52 -0.26
C THR A 397 2.23 5.60 -0.19
N GLY A 398 3.35 5.36 -0.85
CA GLY A 398 4.37 6.37 -1.10
C GLY A 398 5.22 6.07 -2.32
N PRO A 399 6.28 6.87 -2.58
CA PRO A 399 7.13 6.67 -3.75
C PRO A 399 7.83 5.30 -3.71
N GLN A 400 7.37 4.37 -4.54
CA GLN A 400 7.91 3.00 -4.68
C GLN A 400 7.73 2.09 -3.44
N TYR A 401 6.78 2.40 -2.55
CA TYR A 401 6.40 1.53 -1.43
C TYR A 401 4.91 1.68 -1.10
N GLY A 402 4.37 0.75 -0.31
CA GLY A 402 3.00 0.81 0.23
C GLY A 402 2.31 -0.55 0.25
N GLY A 403 1.07 -0.56 0.75
CA GLY A 403 0.19 -1.72 0.68
C GLY A 403 -0.67 -1.64 -0.58
N VAL A 404 -0.72 -2.71 -1.37
CA VAL A 404 -1.60 -2.77 -2.55
C VAL A 404 -2.54 -3.94 -2.40
N HIS A 405 -3.84 -3.64 -2.37
CA HIS A 405 -4.88 -4.65 -2.45
C HIS A 405 -5.97 -4.20 -3.42
N VAL A 406 -5.86 -4.66 -4.67
CA VAL A 406 -6.79 -4.31 -5.74
C VAL A 406 -8.13 -5.03 -5.52
N PRO A 407 -9.25 -4.29 -5.47
CA PRO A 407 -10.58 -4.89 -5.38
C PRO A 407 -10.88 -5.81 -6.57
N ARG A 408 -11.50 -6.95 -6.30
CA ARG A 408 -11.84 -7.97 -7.32
C ARG A 408 -13.31 -7.93 -7.69
N ARG A 409 -13.66 -8.56 -8.83
CA ARG A 409 -15.05 -8.62 -9.30
C ARG A 409 -16.00 -9.07 -8.18
N GLY A 410 -17.13 -8.38 -8.08
CA GLY A 410 -18.21 -8.75 -7.17
C GLY A 410 -18.00 -8.28 -5.74
N GLU A 411 -16.81 -7.78 -5.39
CA GLU A 411 -16.58 -7.15 -4.09
C GLU A 411 -17.40 -5.87 -3.95
N THR A 412 -17.94 -5.65 -2.76
CA THR A 412 -18.63 -4.40 -2.41
C THR A 412 -17.61 -3.37 -1.91
N VAL A 413 -17.73 -2.15 -2.41
CA VAL A 413 -16.88 -1.01 -2.03
C VAL A 413 -17.72 0.18 -1.61
N TYR A 414 -17.15 0.98 -0.71
CA TYR A 414 -17.66 2.31 -0.40
C TYR A 414 -16.97 3.34 -1.30
N VAL A 415 -17.78 4.16 -1.95
CA VAL A 415 -17.37 5.21 -2.87
C VAL A 415 -17.71 6.55 -2.27
N ASP A 416 -16.71 7.41 -2.12
CA ASP A 416 -16.87 8.80 -1.71
C ASP A 416 -16.58 9.73 -2.90
N PHE A 417 -16.83 11.03 -2.73
CA PHE A 417 -16.80 12.02 -3.80
C PHE A 417 -15.91 13.18 -3.39
N VAL A 418 -14.89 13.49 -4.21
CA VAL A 418 -13.92 14.53 -3.87
C VAL A 418 -14.61 15.89 -3.73
N GLY A 419 -14.60 16.45 -2.51
CA GLY A 419 -15.30 17.70 -2.20
C GLY A 419 -16.83 17.62 -2.33
N GLY A 420 -17.41 16.42 -2.32
CA GLY A 420 -18.84 16.18 -2.55
C GLY A 420 -19.28 16.31 -4.01
N ASP A 421 -18.36 16.43 -4.98
CA ASP A 421 -18.67 16.57 -6.41
C ASP A 421 -19.11 15.22 -7.01
N CYS A 422 -20.36 15.16 -7.50
CA CYS A 422 -20.97 13.97 -8.09
C CYS A 422 -20.21 13.38 -9.28
N ASP A 423 -19.34 14.15 -9.94
CA ASP A 423 -18.54 13.71 -11.09
C ASP A 423 -17.14 13.20 -10.68
N ARG A 424 -16.83 13.18 -9.37
CA ARG A 424 -15.49 12.84 -8.84
C ARG A 424 -15.51 11.68 -7.82
N PRO A 425 -16.06 10.51 -8.18
CA PRO A 425 -16.05 9.34 -7.30
C PRO A 425 -14.65 8.73 -7.12
N TYR A 426 -14.39 8.22 -5.92
CA TYR A 426 -13.23 7.39 -5.59
C TYR A 426 -13.60 6.37 -4.49
N ILE A 427 -12.94 5.22 -4.48
CA ILE A 427 -13.18 4.16 -3.50
C ILE A 427 -12.38 4.46 -2.24
N VAL A 428 -13.06 4.54 -1.09
CA VAL A 428 -12.44 4.77 0.22
C VAL A 428 -12.13 3.49 0.97
N SER A 429 -12.94 2.45 0.78
CA SER A 429 -12.76 1.17 1.48
C SER A 429 -13.57 0.05 0.82
N ARG A 430 -13.27 -1.18 1.25
CA ARG A 430 -14.02 -2.39 0.89
C ARG A 430 -14.92 -2.77 2.06
N ALA A 431 -16.09 -3.29 1.76
CA ALA A 431 -17.06 -3.72 2.75
C ALA A 431 -17.31 -5.23 2.64
N PRO A 432 -17.30 -5.98 3.75
CA PRO A 432 -17.83 -7.34 3.73
C PRO A 432 -19.33 -7.29 3.38
N GLY A 433 -19.82 -8.29 2.65
CA GLY A 433 -21.21 -8.36 2.18
C GLY A 433 -21.64 -9.78 1.83
N GLY A 434 -22.86 -9.95 1.33
CA GLY A 434 -23.43 -11.28 1.06
C GLY A 434 -22.57 -12.15 0.12
N ALA A 435 -22.10 -11.58 -0.99
CA ALA A 435 -21.21 -12.27 -1.93
C ALA A 435 -19.73 -12.28 -1.51
N THR A 436 -19.37 -11.50 -0.48
CA THR A 436 -17.99 -11.33 -0.01
C THR A 436 -17.97 -11.38 1.53
N PRO A 437 -18.29 -12.55 2.13
CA PRO A 437 -18.28 -12.69 3.57
C PRO A 437 -16.87 -12.45 4.12
N PRO A 438 -16.73 -11.93 5.34
CA PRO A 438 -15.43 -11.83 5.98
C PRO A 438 -14.81 -13.22 6.13
N MET A 439 -13.50 -13.35 5.96
CA MET A 439 -12.83 -14.66 6.12
C MET A 439 -12.88 -15.16 7.56
N TRP A 440 -12.70 -14.24 8.51
CA TRP A 440 -12.84 -14.54 9.93
C TRP A 440 -13.92 -13.69 10.57
N HIS A 441 -14.78 -14.34 11.35
CA HIS A 441 -15.97 -13.75 11.96
C HIS A 441 -16.45 -14.59 13.15
N SER A 442 -17.45 -14.07 13.87
CA SER A 442 -18.18 -14.69 14.99
C SER A 442 -17.64 -14.41 16.40
N ASP A 443 -16.34 -14.48 16.65
CA ASP A 443 -15.79 -14.36 18.02
C ASP A 443 -14.88 -13.14 18.24
N GLY A 444 -14.43 -12.49 17.16
CA GLY A 444 -13.53 -11.34 17.22
C GLY A 444 -12.11 -11.68 17.69
N LEU A 445 -11.72 -12.96 17.67
CA LEU A 445 -10.41 -13.41 18.14
C LEU A 445 -9.36 -13.47 17.03
N LEU A 446 -9.80 -13.60 15.78
CA LEU A 446 -8.91 -13.76 14.63
C LEU A 446 -8.80 -12.45 13.85
N SER A 447 -7.57 -12.09 13.47
CA SER A 447 -7.28 -10.93 12.62
C SER A 447 -6.17 -11.26 11.60
N GLY A 448 -6.02 -10.44 10.56
CA GLY A 448 -4.92 -10.58 9.59
C GLY A 448 -5.36 -10.45 8.12
N PHE A 449 -4.61 -11.10 7.24
CA PHE A 449 -4.81 -11.06 5.79
C PHE A 449 -4.82 -12.46 5.19
N GLN A 450 -5.80 -12.74 4.35
CA GLN A 450 -5.80 -13.93 3.50
C GLN A 450 -6.01 -13.50 2.05
N SER A 451 -5.14 -13.95 1.15
CA SER A 451 -5.28 -13.76 -0.28
C SER A 451 -6.13 -14.88 -0.89
N ARG A 452 -6.36 -14.82 -2.20
CA ARG A 452 -6.97 -15.90 -2.97
C ARG A 452 -6.21 -16.05 -4.28
N GLU A 453 -5.86 -17.28 -4.65
CA GLU A 453 -5.23 -17.60 -5.91
C GLU A 453 -6.04 -17.04 -7.09
N TYR A 454 -5.34 -16.52 -8.09
CA TYR A 454 -5.97 -16.02 -9.31
C TYR A 454 -6.64 -17.15 -10.09
N GLY A 455 -7.83 -16.92 -10.63
CA GLY A 455 -8.54 -17.94 -11.43
C GLY A 455 -9.22 -19.06 -10.64
N GLY A 456 -9.24 -19.00 -9.29
CA GLY A 456 -10.09 -19.88 -8.48
C GLY A 456 -9.54 -21.28 -8.20
N GLY A 457 -8.22 -21.50 -8.30
CA GLY A 457 -7.58 -22.81 -8.03
C GLY A 457 -7.59 -23.29 -6.57
N GLY A 458 -8.14 -22.49 -5.65
CA GLY A 458 -8.30 -22.85 -4.23
C GLY A 458 -7.04 -22.67 -3.38
N GLY A 459 -5.95 -22.15 -3.95
CA GLY A 459 -4.76 -21.70 -3.23
C GLY A 459 -4.95 -20.33 -2.58
N TYR A 460 -4.11 -20.04 -1.58
CA TYR A 460 -4.06 -18.74 -0.88
C TYR A 460 -2.78 -18.59 -0.07
N SER A 461 -2.45 -17.35 0.26
CA SER A 461 -1.47 -16.99 1.28
C SER A 461 -2.19 -16.34 2.45
N GLU A 462 -1.77 -16.66 3.67
CA GLU A 462 -2.40 -16.22 4.90
C GLU A 462 -1.34 -15.69 5.87
N MET A 463 -1.64 -14.55 6.47
CA MET A 463 -1.00 -14.03 7.67
C MET A 463 -2.11 -13.83 8.69
N GLN A 464 -2.18 -14.71 9.69
CA GLN A 464 -3.24 -14.69 10.69
C GLN A 464 -2.65 -14.46 12.08
N LEU A 465 -3.30 -13.61 12.84
CA LEU A 465 -3.12 -13.43 14.26
C LEU A 465 -4.36 -13.93 14.97
N ASP A 466 -4.14 -14.53 16.12
CA ASP A 466 -5.16 -15.14 16.95
C ASP A 466 -4.96 -14.61 18.36
N ASP A 467 -5.84 -13.73 18.78
CA ASP A 467 -5.82 -13.04 20.07
C ASP A 467 -6.69 -13.76 21.11
N ALA A 468 -6.94 -15.06 20.89
CA ALA A 468 -7.50 -15.90 21.92
C ALA A 468 -6.64 -15.78 23.17
N THR A 469 -7.24 -15.15 24.17
CA THR A 469 -6.79 -14.97 25.54
C THR A 469 -6.01 -16.25 25.96
N GLY A 470 -4.66 -16.20 26.03
CA GLY A 470 -3.77 -17.31 26.46
C GLY A 470 -3.32 -18.33 25.45
N GLN A 471 -3.85 -18.18 24.25
CA GLN A 471 -3.66 -19.06 23.13
C GLN A 471 -3.23 -18.22 21.93
N VAL A 472 -2.43 -17.18 22.20
CA VAL A 472 -1.99 -16.25 21.17
C VAL A 472 -1.17 -17.03 20.15
N ARG A 473 -1.52 -16.85 18.88
CA ARG A 473 -0.86 -17.55 17.78
C ARG A 473 -0.72 -16.61 16.59
N ALA A 474 0.45 -16.64 15.97
CA ALA A 474 0.69 -16.02 14.67
C ALA A 474 0.96 -17.12 13.65
N ARG A 475 0.36 -17.04 12.47
CA ARG A 475 0.53 -18.02 11.40
C ARG A 475 0.82 -17.32 10.09
N VAL A 476 1.88 -17.77 9.42
CA VAL A 476 2.13 -17.45 8.02
C VAL A 476 2.01 -18.74 7.23
N LEU A 477 1.09 -18.79 6.28
CA LEU A 477 0.77 -19.98 5.51
C LEU A 477 0.68 -19.68 4.02
N SER A 478 1.12 -20.64 3.22
CA SER A 478 0.77 -20.75 1.81
C SER A 478 0.13 -22.12 1.56
N LYS A 479 -0.96 -22.12 0.79
CA LYS A 479 -1.59 -23.32 0.24
C LYS A 479 -1.54 -23.26 -1.27
N THR A 480 -1.02 -24.29 -1.91
CA THR A 480 -0.99 -24.43 -3.37
C THR A 480 -1.43 -25.83 -3.76
N ARG A 481 -2.50 -25.98 -4.55
CA ARG A 481 -3.03 -27.28 -5.03
C ARG A 481 -3.26 -28.36 -3.95
N GLY A 482 -3.44 -27.96 -2.70
CA GLY A 482 -3.63 -28.88 -1.57
C GLY A 482 -2.41 -29.06 -0.68
N ASP A 483 -1.22 -28.67 -1.13
CA ASP A 483 0.01 -28.67 -0.35
C ASP A 483 0.11 -27.41 0.51
N TYR A 484 0.60 -27.57 1.73
CA TYR A 484 0.77 -26.52 2.72
C TYR A 484 2.24 -26.29 3.02
N SER A 485 2.61 -25.02 3.10
CA SER A 485 3.85 -24.57 3.72
C SER A 485 3.50 -23.49 4.73
N HIS A 486 3.82 -23.70 6.01
CA HIS A 486 3.45 -22.74 7.03
C HIS A 486 4.44 -22.68 8.18
N LEU A 487 4.56 -21.48 8.74
CA LEU A 487 5.14 -21.20 10.04
C LEU A 487 3.99 -20.84 10.99
N THR A 488 3.75 -21.68 11.98
CA THR A 488 2.89 -21.33 13.12
C THR A 488 3.78 -20.99 14.30
N LEU A 489 3.52 -19.88 14.97
CA LEU A 489 4.17 -19.42 16.20
C LEU A 489 3.11 -19.33 17.31
N GLY A 490 3.45 -19.69 18.53
CA GLY A 490 2.55 -19.67 19.68
C GLY A 490 1.69 -20.93 19.78
N TYR A 491 0.40 -20.77 20.04
CA TYR A 491 -0.52 -21.85 20.42
C TYR A 491 -1.16 -22.54 19.20
N GLY A 492 -0.62 -23.68 18.78
CA GLY A 492 -1.08 -24.46 17.63
C GLY A 492 -2.40 -25.20 17.88
N ILE A 493 -3.32 -25.10 16.93
CA ILE A 493 -4.62 -25.79 16.93
C ILE A 493 -4.94 -26.28 15.53
N VAL A 494 -5.78 -27.32 15.43
CA VAL A 494 -6.52 -27.57 14.17
C VAL A 494 -7.45 -26.39 13.96
N GLN A 495 -7.47 -25.82 12.76
CA GLN A 495 -8.41 -24.74 12.44
C GLN A 495 -9.00 -24.95 11.06
N GLN A 496 -10.31 -24.72 10.96
CA GLN A 496 -11.04 -24.63 9.70
C GLN A 496 -11.92 -23.39 9.75
N GLY A 497 -11.56 -22.37 8.96
CA GLY A 497 -12.22 -21.07 9.02
C GLY A 497 -12.16 -20.47 10.42
N ASN A 498 -13.32 -20.18 11.01
CA ASN A 498 -13.45 -19.67 12.38
C ASN A 498 -13.46 -20.73 13.46
N THR A 499 -13.54 -22.01 13.09
CA THR A 499 -13.66 -23.08 14.07
C THR A 499 -12.28 -23.42 14.62
N ARG A 500 -12.09 -23.11 15.91
CA ARG A 500 -10.95 -23.60 16.71
C ARG A 500 -11.17 -25.06 17.07
N GLY A 501 -10.28 -25.92 16.60
CA GLY A 501 -10.28 -27.36 16.87
C GLY A 501 -9.34 -27.76 18.00
N ARG A 502 -8.94 -29.03 18.01
CA ARG A 502 -8.06 -29.59 19.05
C ARG A 502 -6.69 -28.91 19.05
N TYR A 503 -6.09 -28.80 20.24
CA TYR A 503 -4.72 -28.37 20.45
C TYR A 503 -3.70 -29.29 19.74
N LEU A 504 -2.71 -28.68 19.10
CA LEU A 504 -1.62 -29.35 18.36
C LEU A 504 -0.26 -29.20 19.03
N GLY A 505 -0.14 -28.34 20.05
CA GLY A 505 1.13 -28.00 20.69
C GLY A 505 1.36 -26.49 20.72
N SER A 506 2.32 -26.03 21.52
CA SER A 506 2.72 -24.62 21.60
C SER A 506 4.21 -24.49 21.28
N GLY A 507 4.62 -23.33 20.77
CA GLY A 507 6.00 -23.07 20.36
C GLY A 507 6.05 -22.58 18.92
N PHE A 508 6.76 -23.29 18.06
CA PHE A 508 6.64 -23.05 16.62
C PHE A 508 6.57 -24.35 15.84
N THR A 509 5.84 -24.33 14.73
CA THR A 509 5.84 -25.39 13.73
C THR A 509 6.26 -24.77 12.42
N LEU A 510 7.38 -25.24 11.87
CA LEU A 510 7.73 -25.03 10.47
C LEU A 510 7.36 -26.31 9.72
N HIS A 511 6.37 -26.22 8.84
CA HIS A 511 5.84 -27.35 8.07
C HIS A 511 5.93 -27.05 6.58
N ALA A 512 6.34 -28.04 5.80
CA ALA A 512 6.23 -28.03 4.35
C ALA A 512 5.89 -29.45 3.89
N ASP A 513 4.83 -29.61 3.09
CA ASP A 513 4.49 -30.91 2.50
C ASP A 513 5.52 -31.39 1.46
N GLN A 514 6.33 -30.47 0.93
CA GLN A 514 7.37 -30.74 -0.07
C GLN A 514 8.78 -30.69 0.53
N TYR A 515 9.54 -29.64 0.25
CA TYR A 515 10.95 -29.51 0.66
C TYR A 515 11.14 -28.37 1.67
N GLY A 516 12.07 -28.53 2.60
CA GLY A 516 12.44 -27.50 3.59
C GLY A 516 13.95 -27.38 3.74
N ALA A 517 14.44 -26.15 3.92
CA ALA A 517 15.85 -25.87 4.20
C ALA A 517 15.98 -24.78 5.26
N VAL A 518 16.86 -24.98 6.24
CA VAL A 518 17.19 -24.01 7.30
C VAL A 518 18.68 -23.70 7.21
N ARG A 519 19.05 -22.41 7.07
CA ARG A 519 20.44 -21.96 6.89
C ARG A 519 20.74 -20.85 7.90
N ALA A 520 21.93 -20.87 8.51
CA ALA A 520 22.40 -19.82 9.41
C ALA A 520 23.89 -19.56 9.21
N ASN A 521 24.28 -18.29 9.10
CA ASN A 521 25.66 -17.90 8.79
C ASN A 521 26.55 -17.70 10.04
N ARG A 522 25.97 -17.77 11.25
CA ARG A 522 26.68 -17.50 12.52
C ARG A 522 26.40 -18.54 13.64
N GLY A 523 25.74 -19.66 13.32
CA GLY A 523 25.42 -20.76 14.24
C GLY A 523 23.96 -21.24 14.16
N LEU A 524 23.72 -22.53 14.45
CA LEU A 524 22.41 -23.20 14.41
C LEU A 524 22.37 -24.32 15.46
N TYR A 525 21.43 -24.27 16.42
CA TYR A 525 21.19 -25.34 17.42
C TYR A 525 19.98 -26.17 17.00
N ILE A 526 20.16 -27.48 16.82
CA ILE A 526 19.10 -28.46 16.48
C ILE A 526 19.29 -29.66 17.41
N GLY A 527 18.30 -29.95 18.27
CA GLY A 527 18.33 -31.06 19.22
C GLY A 527 17.02 -31.85 19.26
N THR A 528 17.08 -33.10 19.74
CA THR A 528 15.93 -34.03 19.82
C THR A 528 15.60 -34.49 21.23
N HIS A 529 16.26 -33.93 22.25
CA HIS A 529 15.96 -34.25 23.65
C HIS A 529 14.54 -33.80 23.99
N ALA A 530 13.76 -34.67 24.63
CA ALA A 530 12.45 -34.30 25.15
C ALA A 530 12.63 -33.29 26.28
N THR A 531 12.23 -32.05 26.05
CA THR A 531 12.21 -30.98 27.05
C THR A 531 10.75 -30.65 27.40
N ARG A 532 10.54 -29.92 28.50
CA ARG A 532 9.19 -29.45 28.87
C ARG A 532 8.81 -28.30 27.91
N HIS A 533 7.52 -28.10 27.63
CA HIS A 533 7.04 -27.07 26.70
C HIS A 533 7.36 -25.60 27.07
N ASP A 534 7.82 -25.38 28.30
CA ASP A 534 8.22 -24.13 28.96
C ASP A 534 9.74 -24.05 29.18
N ALA A 535 10.48 -24.99 28.59
CA ALA A 535 11.93 -24.96 28.52
C ALA A 535 12.41 -23.78 27.67
N GLU A 536 13.56 -23.23 28.04
CA GLU A 536 14.21 -22.11 27.36
C GLU A 536 14.55 -22.51 25.91
N GLN A 537 14.56 -21.55 24.98
CA GLN A 537 14.89 -21.82 23.56
C GLN A 537 16.29 -22.45 23.39
N LEU A 538 17.18 -22.28 24.38
CA LEU A 538 18.50 -22.90 24.51
C LEU A 538 18.62 -23.81 25.75
N ASP A 539 17.53 -24.46 26.19
CA ASP A 539 17.60 -25.51 27.21
C ASP A 539 18.39 -26.70 26.66
N VAL A 540 19.65 -26.76 27.09
CA VAL A 540 20.63 -27.77 26.72
C VAL A 540 20.89 -28.71 27.89
N ASP A 541 20.07 -28.76 28.93
CA ASP A 541 20.39 -29.47 30.18
C ASP A 541 20.73 -30.95 29.99
N ALA A 542 20.00 -31.66 29.13
CA ALA A 542 20.31 -33.05 28.80
C ALA A 542 21.60 -33.21 27.99
N ALA A 543 21.86 -32.31 27.03
CA ALA A 543 23.10 -32.29 26.26
C ALA A 543 24.30 -31.90 27.16
N ARG A 544 24.08 -31.01 28.12
CA ARG A 544 25.02 -30.61 29.15
C ARG A 544 25.33 -31.76 30.09
N ASP A 545 24.34 -32.53 30.53
CA ASP A 545 24.58 -33.67 31.41
C ASP A 545 25.35 -34.79 30.68
N GLN A 546 25.19 -34.92 29.35
CA GLN A 546 26.09 -35.73 28.51
C GLN A 546 27.51 -35.15 28.46
N LEU A 547 27.69 -33.83 28.29
CA LEU A 547 29.01 -33.19 28.34
C LEU A 547 29.66 -33.34 29.72
N LYS A 548 28.91 -33.23 30.82
CA LYS A 548 29.38 -33.48 32.18
C LYS A 548 29.75 -34.95 32.39
N ALA A 549 28.94 -35.90 31.92
CA ALA A 549 29.29 -37.31 31.99
C ALA A 549 30.57 -37.62 31.20
N ALA A 550 30.79 -36.97 30.05
CA ALA A 550 32.04 -37.04 29.32
C ALA A 550 33.22 -36.41 30.10
N ALA A 551 33.00 -35.28 30.77
CA ALA A 551 33.98 -34.66 31.66
C ALA A 551 34.33 -35.61 32.84
N ASP A 552 33.35 -36.28 33.45
CA ASP A 552 33.57 -37.23 34.54
C ASP A 552 34.34 -38.49 34.10
N VAL A 553 34.15 -38.93 32.85
CA VAL A 553 34.97 -39.99 32.26
C VAL A 553 36.42 -39.52 32.11
N LEU A 554 36.63 -38.30 31.60
CA LEU A 554 37.97 -37.70 31.50
C LEU A 554 38.61 -37.54 32.88
N ALA A 555 37.89 -37.04 33.88
CA ALA A 555 38.40 -36.83 35.23
C ALA A 555 38.81 -38.15 35.92
N ARG A 556 37.97 -39.19 35.83
CA ARG A 556 38.28 -40.52 36.37
C ARG A 556 39.49 -41.14 35.68
N GLN A 557 39.53 -41.11 34.34
CA GLN A 557 40.68 -41.66 33.61
C GLN A 557 41.94 -40.83 33.83
N SER A 558 41.83 -39.51 34.02
CA SER A 558 42.94 -38.64 34.39
C SER A 558 43.56 -39.05 35.72
N SER A 559 42.75 -39.24 36.76
CA SER A 559 43.27 -39.59 38.09
C SER A 559 43.90 -40.98 38.11
N LEU A 560 43.31 -41.94 37.38
CA LEU A 560 43.86 -43.28 37.22
C LEU A 560 45.16 -43.27 36.40
N SER A 561 45.23 -42.43 35.36
CA SER A 561 46.46 -42.22 34.60
C SER A 561 47.56 -41.68 35.52
N GLU A 562 47.28 -40.63 36.30
CA GLU A 562 48.24 -40.05 37.25
C GLU A 562 48.70 -41.06 38.32
N GLN A 563 47.80 -41.87 38.89
CA GLN A 563 48.14 -42.93 39.86
C GLN A 563 49.08 -43.98 39.28
N HIS A 564 48.94 -44.28 38.00
CA HIS A 564 49.79 -45.23 37.27
C HIS A 564 50.91 -44.54 36.48
N ARG A 565 51.20 -43.26 36.76
CA ARG A 565 52.26 -42.44 36.15
C ARG A 565 52.12 -42.26 34.62
N ALA A 566 50.91 -42.34 34.09
CA ALA A 566 50.55 -41.92 32.73
C ALA A 566 50.08 -40.45 32.70
N GLU A 567 49.86 -39.90 31.49
CA GLU A 567 49.54 -38.48 31.32
C GLU A 567 48.14 -38.11 31.82
N SER A 568 48.03 -36.93 32.41
CA SER A 568 46.76 -36.36 32.85
C SER A 568 45.86 -35.95 31.68
N LEU A 569 44.56 -36.18 31.80
CA LEU A 569 43.53 -35.68 30.88
C LEU A 569 42.91 -34.35 31.35
N LYS A 570 43.49 -33.73 32.39
CA LYS A 570 42.95 -32.54 33.05
C LYS A 570 42.72 -31.34 32.12
N ALA A 571 43.62 -31.06 31.19
CA ALA A 571 43.44 -29.95 30.24
C ALA A 571 42.19 -30.14 29.35
N GLY A 572 41.92 -31.38 28.92
CA GLY A 572 40.72 -31.72 28.15
C GLY A 572 39.44 -31.63 29.00
N HIS A 573 39.52 -32.04 30.27
CA HIS A 573 38.44 -31.90 31.25
C HIS A 573 38.10 -30.42 31.52
N ASP A 574 39.09 -29.57 31.74
CA ASP A 574 38.89 -28.17 32.10
C ASP A 574 38.27 -27.40 30.92
N ALA A 575 38.69 -27.67 29.68
CA ALA A 575 38.10 -27.07 28.48
C ALA A 575 36.63 -27.49 28.26
N LEU A 576 36.28 -28.74 28.59
CA LEU A 576 34.91 -29.24 28.51
C LEU A 576 34.01 -28.61 29.60
N THR A 577 34.58 -28.38 30.79
CA THR A 577 33.93 -27.65 31.88
C THR A 577 33.69 -26.18 31.51
N GLU A 578 34.67 -25.52 30.91
CA GLU A 578 34.54 -24.12 30.45
C GLU A 578 33.43 -23.95 29.40
N LEU A 579 33.37 -24.83 28.40
CA LEU A 579 32.28 -24.84 27.42
C LEU A 579 30.92 -25.09 28.08
N THR A 580 30.87 -26.00 29.06
CA THR A 580 29.67 -26.31 29.85
C THR A 580 29.18 -25.11 30.67
N ASP A 581 30.09 -24.32 31.24
CA ASP A 581 29.77 -23.13 32.03
C ASP A 581 29.34 -21.94 31.16
N ALA A 582 29.82 -21.90 29.91
CA ALA A 582 29.51 -20.85 28.95
C ALA A 582 28.06 -20.96 28.40
N THR A 583 27.38 -22.09 28.57
CA THR A 583 25.97 -22.26 28.16
C THR A 583 24.95 -21.72 29.18
N ARG A 584 25.36 -20.91 30.18
CA ARG A 584 24.48 -20.39 31.25
C ARG A 584 24.53 -18.87 31.48
N GLN A 585 23.43 -18.14 31.32
CA GLN A 585 23.24 -16.74 31.70
C GLN A 585 21.74 -16.45 31.98
N PRO A 586 21.31 -16.18 33.22
CA PRO A 586 19.91 -15.87 33.51
C PRO A 586 19.48 -14.50 32.95
N VAL A 587 18.28 -14.44 32.36
CA VAL A 587 17.64 -13.26 31.75
C VAL A 587 16.17 -13.20 32.20
N GLU A 588 15.77 -12.10 32.84
CA GLU A 588 14.42 -11.91 33.40
C GLU A 588 13.50 -11.14 32.42
N PRO A 589 12.19 -11.47 32.33
CA PRO A 589 11.20 -10.71 31.57
C PRO A 589 10.64 -9.52 32.36
N GLY A 590 10.32 -8.43 31.65
CA GLY A 590 9.92 -7.15 32.25
C GLY A 590 8.43 -6.87 32.43
N ALA A 591 7.51 -7.86 32.34
CA ALA A 591 6.07 -7.58 32.43
C ALA A 591 5.23 -8.68 33.13
N SER A 592 4.24 -8.27 33.94
CA SER A 592 3.27 -9.15 34.63
C SER A 592 1.81 -8.66 34.48
N GLY A 593 0.88 -9.55 34.11
CA GLY A 593 -0.58 -9.33 34.12
C GLY A 593 -1.24 -9.10 32.74
N GLY A 594 -2.35 -9.79 32.44
CA GLY A 594 -3.14 -9.58 31.22
C GLY A 594 -4.33 -10.54 31.04
N ARG A 595 -5.28 -10.19 30.15
CA ARG A 595 -6.32 -11.11 29.64
C ARG A 595 -5.64 -12.10 28.71
N THR A 596 -5.06 -13.12 29.34
CA THR A 596 -4.36 -14.23 28.69
C THR A 596 -5.02 -15.58 28.97
N SER A 597 -6.28 -15.68 29.41
CA SER A 597 -6.93 -16.92 29.86
C SER A 597 -6.01 -17.81 30.72
N GLY A 598 -5.06 -17.18 31.45
CA GLY A 598 -4.06 -17.80 32.34
C GLY A 598 -2.73 -18.29 31.72
N GLY A 599 -1.77 -17.44 31.32
CA GLY A 599 -0.41 -17.87 30.93
C GLY A 599 0.63 -16.74 30.77
N GLY A 600 1.94 -17.03 30.92
CA GLY A 600 3.06 -16.16 30.45
C GLY A 600 4.04 -15.51 31.48
N THR A 601 4.56 -16.21 32.50
CA THR A 601 5.54 -15.67 33.50
C THR A 601 6.78 -16.58 33.68
N GLY A 602 7.98 -16.06 34.01
CA GLY A 602 9.19 -16.87 34.32
C GLY A 602 10.52 -16.12 34.14
N SER A 603 11.66 -16.81 34.02
CA SER A 603 12.94 -16.27 33.51
C SER A 603 13.64 -17.29 32.61
N ALA A 604 14.60 -16.87 31.77
CA ALA A 604 15.20 -17.71 30.73
C ALA A 604 16.74 -17.58 30.62
N ASN A 605 17.39 -18.65 30.18
CA ASN A 605 18.83 -18.79 30.02
C ASN A 605 19.33 -18.31 28.64
N GLY A 606 20.49 -17.67 28.64
CA GLY A 606 21.30 -17.34 27.46
C GLY A 606 22.70 -17.95 27.53
N PHE A 607 23.49 -17.80 26.48
CA PHE A 607 24.90 -18.23 26.44
C PHE A 607 25.83 -17.04 26.68
N LYS A 608 26.87 -17.24 27.50
CA LYS A 608 27.88 -16.21 27.82
C LYS A 608 28.78 -15.87 26.63
N VAL A 609 28.90 -16.79 25.65
CA VAL A 609 29.77 -16.68 24.48
C VAL A 609 29.08 -17.25 23.22
N PRO A 610 29.50 -16.87 22.01
CA PRO A 610 29.03 -17.52 20.78
C PRO A 610 29.51 -18.99 20.73
N ALA A 611 28.59 -19.96 20.81
CA ALA A 611 28.89 -21.39 20.77
C ALA A 611 27.86 -22.16 19.91
N MET A 612 28.29 -23.27 19.29
CA MET A 612 27.42 -24.21 18.56
C MET A 612 27.50 -25.59 19.23
N LEU A 613 26.34 -26.16 19.57
CA LEU A 613 26.21 -27.47 20.19
C LEU A 613 25.33 -28.37 19.31
N LEU A 614 25.72 -29.62 19.10
CA LEU A 614 24.90 -30.65 18.43
C LEU A 614 24.67 -31.77 19.45
N GLY A 615 23.41 -32.12 19.75
CA GLY A 615 23.06 -33.12 20.77
C GLY A 615 21.89 -34.01 20.34
N SER A 616 21.92 -35.29 20.72
CA SER A 616 20.87 -36.27 20.39
C SER A 616 20.67 -37.26 21.54
N ALA A 617 19.40 -37.60 21.83
CA ALA A 617 19.05 -38.58 22.86
C ALA A 617 19.22 -40.04 22.42
N GLY A 618 19.19 -40.31 21.10
CA GLY A 618 19.27 -41.67 20.54
C GLY A 618 20.63 -41.97 19.92
N GLY A 619 20.92 -41.33 18.78
CA GLY A 619 22.18 -41.49 18.06
C GLY A 619 22.47 -40.28 17.15
N MET A 620 23.73 -40.15 16.73
CA MET A 620 24.23 -39.09 15.86
C MET A 620 25.27 -39.67 14.89
N GLY A 621 25.16 -39.35 13.60
CA GLY A 621 26.08 -39.83 12.57
C GLY A 621 26.66 -38.69 11.73
N LEU A 622 27.94 -38.78 11.39
CA LEU A 622 28.66 -37.86 10.49
C LEU A 622 29.24 -38.70 9.33
N THR A 623 28.90 -38.38 8.07
CA THR A 623 29.30 -39.15 6.89
C THR A 623 29.65 -38.25 5.70
N THR A 624 30.60 -38.67 4.87
CA THR A 624 31.12 -37.92 3.71
C THR A 624 31.80 -38.87 2.71
N PHE A 625 31.73 -38.56 1.41
CA PHE A 625 32.35 -39.38 0.35
C PHE A 625 33.83 -39.11 0.15
N GLN A 626 34.34 -37.93 0.53
CA GLN A 626 35.72 -37.52 0.28
C GLN A 626 36.54 -37.43 1.56
N SER A 627 36.29 -36.42 2.39
CA SER A 627 37.06 -36.17 3.61
C SER A 627 36.21 -35.57 4.72
N LEU A 628 36.57 -35.92 5.95
CA LEU A 628 36.08 -35.32 7.20
C LEU A 628 37.27 -34.62 7.87
N HIS A 629 37.15 -33.33 8.17
CA HIS A 629 38.20 -32.54 8.81
C HIS A 629 37.71 -32.04 10.18
N ALA A 630 38.50 -32.26 11.22
CA ALA A 630 38.26 -31.70 12.56
C ALA A 630 39.58 -31.09 13.07
N SER A 631 39.56 -29.81 13.40
CA SER A 631 40.73 -29.07 13.90
C SER A 631 40.32 -28.12 15.02
N ALA A 632 41.19 -27.94 16.01
CA ALA A 632 41.03 -26.93 17.05
C ALA A 632 42.41 -26.37 17.44
N ASP A 633 42.48 -25.07 17.72
CA ASP A 633 43.73 -24.41 18.13
C ASP A 633 44.21 -24.84 19.52
N ARG A 634 43.29 -25.32 20.37
CA ARG A 634 43.59 -25.75 21.73
C ARG A 634 43.35 -27.25 21.94
N HIS A 635 42.10 -27.71 21.85
CA HIS A 635 41.73 -29.07 22.26
C HIS A 635 40.70 -29.70 21.31
N VAL A 636 40.92 -30.96 20.92
CA VAL A 636 39.91 -31.84 20.31
C VAL A 636 39.65 -32.99 21.29
N ASN A 637 38.46 -33.03 21.88
CA ASN A 637 38.06 -34.07 22.83
C ASN A 637 37.14 -35.09 22.15
N VAL A 638 37.54 -36.36 22.12
CA VAL A 638 36.70 -37.49 21.67
C VAL A 638 36.48 -38.40 22.86
N VAL A 639 35.26 -38.41 23.41
CA VAL A 639 34.93 -39.13 24.65
C VAL A 639 33.76 -40.07 24.41
N ALA A 640 33.91 -41.33 24.82
CA ALA A 640 32.85 -42.33 24.83
C ALA A 640 32.69 -42.90 26.23
N GLY A 641 31.46 -42.95 26.76
CA GLY A 641 31.20 -43.52 28.09
C GLY A 641 31.37 -45.04 28.18
N GLN A 642 31.39 -45.73 27.03
CA GLN A 642 31.65 -47.17 26.93
C GLN A 642 32.86 -47.42 26.02
N SER A 643 32.64 -47.73 24.74
CA SER A 643 33.69 -48.06 23.77
C SER A 643 33.78 -47.01 22.67
N ALA A 644 35.00 -46.62 22.30
CA ALA A 644 35.28 -45.89 21.08
C ALA A 644 35.90 -46.85 20.05
N PHE A 645 35.31 -46.92 18.84
CA PHE A 645 35.85 -47.71 17.74
C PHE A 645 36.48 -46.77 16.71
N VAL A 646 37.78 -46.92 16.47
CA VAL A 646 38.51 -46.19 15.43
C VAL A 646 39.07 -47.20 14.45
N ALA A 647 38.64 -47.13 13.19
CA ALA A 647 39.08 -48.01 12.12
C ALA A 647 39.53 -47.19 10.91
N THR A 648 40.65 -47.58 10.29
CA THR A 648 41.16 -46.95 9.07
C THR A 648 41.46 -48.02 8.02
N GLY A 649 41.15 -47.74 6.75
CA GLY A 649 41.33 -48.72 5.67
C GLY A 649 42.76 -48.83 5.12
N LYS A 650 43.59 -47.80 5.31
CA LYS A 650 44.98 -47.77 4.81
C LYS A 650 46.00 -47.56 5.93
N SER A 651 45.95 -46.42 6.59
CA SER A 651 46.95 -46.05 7.60
C SER A 651 46.30 -45.27 8.74
N PHE A 652 46.68 -45.60 9.96
CA PHE A 652 46.43 -44.79 11.14
C PHE A 652 47.75 -44.13 11.53
N VAL A 653 47.82 -42.80 11.40
CA VAL A 653 49.03 -42.02 11.71
C VAL A 653 48.71 -41.10 12.89
N ALA A 654 49.41 -41.29 14.00
CA ALA A 654 49.35 -40.42 15.16
C ALA A 654 50.74 -39.84 15.42
N SER A 655 50.84 -38.51 15.50
CA SER A 655 52.08 -37.80 15.77
C SER A 655 51.80 -36.69 16.79
N ALA A 656 52.71 -36.51 17.74
CA ALA A 656 52.63 -35.47 18.75
C ALA A 656 53.99 -34.77 18.86
N GLY A 657 53.98 -33.44 18.97
CA GLY A 657 55.22 -32.65 19.09
C GLY A 657 55.97 -32.88 20.40
N GLU A 658 55.26 -33.26 21.46
CA GLU A 658 55.86 -33.54 22.78
C GLU A 658 55.77 -35.01 23.15
N LYS A 659 54.55 -35.58 23.24
CA LYS A 659 54.34 -36.96 23.72
C LYS A 659 53.04 -37.58 23.22
N VAL A 660 53.07 -38.91 23.06
CA VAL A 660 51.87 -39.75 22.89
C VAL A 660 51.72 -40.60 24.15
N SER A 661 50.62 -40.47 24.87
CA SER A 661 50.33 -41.27 26.07
C SER A 661 49.15 -42.21 25.80
N VAL A 662 49.35 -43.51 26.02
CA VAL A 662 48.32 -44.53 25.91
C VAL A 662 48.24 -45.28 27.24
N PHE A 663 47.08 -45.23 27.87
CA PHE A 663 46.84 -45.86 29.16
C PHE A 663 45.65 -46.81 29.07
N ALA A 664 45.79 -48.01 29.64
CA ALA A 664 44.70 -48.98 29.79
C ALA A 664 44.84 -49.72 31.12
N GLN A 665 43.75 -49.80 31.89
CA GLN A 665 43.76 -50.44 33.21
C GLN A 665 43.97 -51.95 33.14
N SER A 666 43.29 -52.62 32.21
CA SER A 666 43.30 -54.09 32.11
C SER A 666 44.39 -54.64 31.18
N GLY A 667 45.10 -53.75 30.47
CA GLY A 667 46.17 -54.10 29.55
C GLY A 667 45.96 -53.58 28.13
N ILE A 668 47.07 -53.49 27.39
CA ILE A 668 47.13 -53.07 25.99
C ILE A 668 47.51 -54.30 25.17
N LYS A 669 46.82 -54.52 24.03
CA LYS A 669 47.18 -55.54 23.05
C LYS A 669 47.52 -54.87 21.72
N LEU A 670 48.72 -55.13 21.22
CA LEU A 670 49.19 -54.67 19.92
C LEU A 670 49.47 -55.90 19.06
N PHE A 671 48.87 -55.97 17.87
CA PHE A 671 49.04 -57.06 16.92
C PHE A 671 49.40 -56.48 15.55
N SER A 672 50.42 -57.03 14.92
CA SER A 672 50.75 -56.81 13.51
C SER A 672 50.88 -58.15 12.82
N LYS A 673 50.50 -58.23 11.55
CA LYS A 673 50.80 -59.40 10.71
C LYS A 673 52.30 -59.49 10.43
N ASP A 674 52.93 -58.32 10.32
CA ASP A 674 54.35 -58.15 10.01
C ASP A 674 55.07 -57.59 11.26
N ALA A 675 56.13 -56.81 11.07
CA ALA A 675 56.92 -56.28 12.19
C ALA A 675 56.14 -55.25 13.03
N VAL A 676 56.35 -55.29 14.35
CA VAL A 676 56.09 -54.17 15.28
C VAL A 676 57.44 -53.60 15.68
N GLN A 677 57.71 -52.35 15.33
CA GLN A 677 58.94 -51.64 15.69
C GLN A 677 58.62 -50.56 16.72
N ILE A 678 59.40 -50.52 17.80
CA ILE A 678 59.35 -49.47 18.83
C ILE A 678 60.80 -49.00 19.01
N GLU A 679 61.07 -47.75 18.66
CA GLU A 679 62.42 -47.19 18.63
C GLU A 679 62.51 -45.91 19.47
N SER A 680 63.65 -45.72 20.15
CA SER A 680 64.04 -44.47 20.81
C SER A 680 65.43 -44.07 20.30
N HIS A 681 65.58 -42.85 19.79
CA HIS A 681 66.81 -42.40 19.12
C HIS A 681 67.73 -41.52 19.99
N ARG A 682 67.31 -41.11 21.18
CA ARG A 682 68.10 -40.26 22.09
C ARG A 682 68.14 -40.76 23.52
N GLU A 683 67.00 -41.21 24.05
CA GLU A 683 66.83 -41.62 25.45
C GLU A 683 66.55 -43.13 25.56
N THR A 684 66.27 -43.60 26.77
CA THR A 684 66.01 -45.01 27.08
C THR A 684 64.63 -45.51 26.64
N LEU A 685 64.54 -46.79 26.28
CA LEU A 685 63.28 -47.52 26.11
C LEU A 685 63.07 -48.42 27.35
N ASP A 686 62.14 -48.05 28.21
CA ASP A 686 61.83 -48.80 29.43
C ASP A 686 60.65 -49.76 29.21
N LEU A 687 60.91 -51.07 29.35
CA LEU A 687 59.91 -52.15 29.32
C LEU A 687 59.84 -52.81 30.71
N ILE A 688 58.89 -52.35 31.54
CA ILE A 688 58.80 -52.73 32.95
C ILE A 688 57.63 -53.69 33.17
N GLY A 689 57.88 -54.86 33.80
CA GLY A 689 56.86 -55.85 34.14
C GLY A 689 57.07 -56.41 35.54
N GLN A 690 56.02 -56.39 36.39
CA GLN A 690 56.12 -56.79 37.81
C GLN A 690 56.32 -58.30 38.03
N LYS A 691 55.89 -59.15 37.08
CA LYS A 691 56.02 -60.61 37.18
C LYS A 691 57.06 -61.16 36.22
N THR A 692 56.93 -60.87 34.92
CA THR A 692 57.84 -61.37 33.90
C THR A 692 57.84 -60.41 32.72
N VAL A 693 59.02 -59.93 32.34
CA VAL A 693 59.25 -59.37 30.99
C VAL A 693 59.79 -60.52 30.16
N ARG A 694 58.97 -61.04 29.24
CA ARG A 694 59.31 -62.23 28.44
C ARG A 694 59.70 -61.81 27.02
N LEU A 695 60.99 -61.66 26.79
CA LEU A 695 61.55 -61.54 25.44
C LEU A 695 61.78 -62.97 24.92
N VAL A 696 61.08 -63.37 23.85
CA VAL A 696 61.21 -64.71 23.25
C VAL A 696 61.39 -64.55 21.75
N SER A 697 62.52 -65.02 21.22
CA SER A 697 62.75 -65.16 19.78
C SER A 697 62.50 -66.63 19.43
N ALA A 698 61.64 -66.88 18.45
CA ALA A 698 61.22 -68.24 18.10
C ALA A 698 62.15 -68.94 17.11
N THR A 699 62.96 -68.20 16.35
CA THR A 699 63.67 -68.76 15.19
C THR A 699 65.16 -68.46 15.13
N GLU A 700 65.66 -67.36 15.71
CA GLU A 700 67.06 -66.98 15.48
C GLU A 700 67.83 -66.63 16.76
N ARG A 701 67.66 -65.43 17.33
CA ARG A 701 68.54 -64.96 18.40
C ARG A 701 67.81 -64.02 19.38
N ILE A 702 68.17 -64.13 20.66
CA ILE A 702 67.94 -63.10 21.67
C ILE A 702 69.33 -62.63 22.11
N GLU A 703 69.65 -61.35 21.92
CA GLU A 703 70.93 -60.76 22.33
C GLU A 703 70.76 -60.01 23.65
N ILE A 704 71.52 -60.39 24.67
CA ILE A 704 71.54 -59.73 25.98
C ILE A 704 73.00 -59.44 26.33
N ALA A 705 73.35 -58.17 26.52
CA ALA A 705 74.69 -57.70 26.91
C ALA A 705 74.57 -56.77 28.13
N ALA A 706 75.48 -56.88 29.10
CA ALA A 706 75.47 -56.05 30.31
C ALA A 706 76.90 -55.76 30.78
N ASP A 707 77.16 -54.53 31.22
CA ASP A 707 78.49 -54.02 31.63
C ASP A 707 79.00 -54.62 32.95
N LYS A 708 78.10 -55.06 33.84
CA LYS A 708 78.45 -55.53 35.19
C LYS A 708 78.25 -57.02 35.42
N GLU A 709 77.10 -57.57 35.02
CA GLU A 709 76.73 -58.96 35.31
C GLU A 709 75.54 -59.41 34.45
N ILE A 710 75.59 -60.63 33.91
CA ILE A 710 74.43 -61.32 33.32
C ILE A 710 74.22 -62.59 34.15
N LEU A 711 73.05 -62.75 34.77
CA LEU A 711 72.71 -63.92 35.59
C LEU A 711 71.41 -64.55 35.10
N ILE A 712 71.50 -65.79 34.61
CA ILE A 712 70.36 -66.61 34.17
C ILE A 712 70.15 -67.69 35.24
N THR A 713 69.01 -67.72 35.93
CA THR A 713 68.75 -68.67 37.03
C THR A 713 67.47 -69.49 36.82
N SER A 714 67.47 -70.74 37.27
CA SER A 714 66.28 -71.60 37.32
C SER A 714 66.49 -72.76 38.29
N GLY A 715 65.60 -72.93 39.27
CA GLY A 715 65.62 -74.08 40.19
C GLY A 715 66.96 -74.29 40.93
N GLN A 716 67.59 -73.19 41.37
CA GLN A 716 68.95 -73.14 41.96
C GLN A 716 70.12 -73.43 41.00
N ALA A 717 69.88 -73.76 39.73
CA ALA A 717 70.89 -73.71 38.69
C ALA A 717 71.06 -72.29 38.17
N TYR A 718 72.28 -71.90 37.81
CA TYR A 718 72.54 -70.61 37.19
C TYR A 718 73.71 -70.62 36.21
N ILE A 719 73.64 -69.70 35.25
CA ILE A 719 74.74 -69.28 34.39
C ILE A 719 74.97 -67.80 34.70
N ARG A 720 76.14 -67.47 35.24
CA ARG A 720 76.54 -66.10 35.57
C ARG A 720 77.73 -65.68 34.72
N LEU A 721 77.62 -64.58 34.00
CA LEU A 721 78.74 -63.91 33.34
C LEU A 721 79.08 -62.63 34.12
N LYS A 722 80.28 -62.56 34.71
CA LYS A 722 80.72 -61.40 35.51
C LYS A 722 82.24 -61.24 35.47
N GLY A 723 82.72 -60.05 35.14
CA GLY A 723 84.16 -59.74 35.16
C GLY A 723 85.00 -60.60 34.21
N GLY A 724 84.40 -61.11 33.13
CA GLY A 724 85.04 -62.05 32.21
C GLY A 724 84.86 -63.53 32.58
N ASP A 725 84.37 -63.85 33.78
CA ASP A 725 84.14 -65.22 34.22
C ASP A 725 82.76 -65.72 33.81
N ILE A 726 82.69 -66.99 33.39
CA ILE A 726 81.44 -67.73 33.19
C ILE A 726 81.34 -68.78 34.30
N GLN A 727 80.39 -68.59 35.22
CA GLN A 727 80.08 -69.56 36.28
C GLN A 727 78.84 -70.35 35.87
N ILE A 728 79.00 -71.66 35.66
CA ILE A 728 77.91 -72.58 35.37
C ILE A 728 77.75 -73.51 36.58
N HIS A 729 76.68 -73.32 37.36
CA HIS A 729 76.39 -74.11 38.54
C HIS A 729 75.01 -74.74 38.44
N ALA A 730 74.90 -76.02 38.81
CA ALA A 730 73.63 -76.68 39.01
C ALA A 730 73.72 -77.58 40.26
N PRO A 731 72.66 -77.66 41.09
CA PRO A 731 72.60 -78.62 42.20
C PRO A 731 72.47 -80.07 41.71
N GLY A 732 71.96 -80.25 40.49
CA GLY A 732 71.86 -81.55 39.81
C GLY A 732 73.01 -81.78 38.82
N LYS A 733 72.80 -82.70 37.87
CA LYS A 733 73.76 -83.02 36.82
C LYS A 733 73.93 -81.83 35.85
N ILE A 734 75.17 -81.40 35.63
CA ILE A 734 75.55 -80.60 34.47
C ILE A 734 75.89 -81.60 33.35
N ASP A 735 74.97 -81.80 32.41
CA ASP A 735 75.16 -82.75 31.30
C ASP A 735 75.75 -82.05 30.07
N ILE A 736 77.07 -82.19 29.87
CA ILE A 736 77.78 -81.61 28.73
C ILE A 736 78.18 -82.76 27.79
N LYS A 737 77.52 -82.89 26.65
CA LYS A 737 77.76 -84.00 25.71
C LYS A 737 78.54 -83.52 24.48
N GLY A 738 79.72 -84.10 24.29
CA GLY A 738 80.60 -83.88 23.13
C GLY A 738 81.79 -84.84 23.17
N SER A 739 82.27 -85.31 22.02
CA SER A 739 83.39 -86.27 21.93
C SER A 739 84.78 -85.63 22.05
N LEU A 740 84.88 -84.29 22.00
CA LEU A 740 86.11 -83.53 22.18
C LEU A 740 85.80 -82.25 22.95
N HIS A 741 86.48 -82.04 24.09
CA HIS A 741 86.36 -80.82 24.89
C HIS A 741 87.74 -80.18 24.97
N ASN A 742 87.96 -79.17 24.13
CA ASN A 742 89.24 -78.48 24.05
C ASN A 742 89.16 -77.17 24.83
N PHE A 743 89.76 -77.14 26.02
CA PHE A 743 89.93 -75.91 26.82
C PHE A 743 91.20 -75.21 26.38
N SER A 744 91.21 -74.66 25.17
CA SER A 744 92.23 -73.72 24.72
C SER A 744 92.21 -72.46 25.61
N GLY A 745 93.38 -71.90 25.90
CA GLY A 745 93.56 -70.76 26.83
C GLY A 745 92.67 -69.54 26.52
N PRO A 746 92.65 -68.54 27.42
CA PRO A 746 91.69 -67.44 27.38
C PRO A 746 91.69 -66.73 26.02
N ALA A 747 90.53 -66.71 25.37
CA ALA A 747 90.26 -65.92 24.18
C ALA A 747 89.27 -64.82 24.57
N SER A 748 89.59 -63.57 24.26
CA SER A 748 88.63 -62.47 24.37
C SER A 748 88.09 -62.15 22.98
N MET A 749 86.80 -61.83 22.91
CA MET A 749 86.17 -61.29 21.72
C MET A 749 85.62 -59.92 22.13
N PRO A 750 86.21 -58.80 21.70
CA PRO A 750 85.70 -57.49 22.03
C PRO A 750 84.32 -57.36 21.38
N TYR A 751 83.28 -57.29 22.20
CA TYR A 751 81.98 -56.78 21.75
C TYR A 751 82.09 -55.26 21.84
N PRO A 752 82.16 -54.53 20.71
CA PRO A 752 82.18 -53.07 20.75
C PRO A 752 80.84 -52.62 21.31
N MET A 753 80.81 -52.36 22.62
CA MET A 753 79.77 -51.52 23.20
C MET A 753 79.85 -50.20 22.43
N PRO A 754 78.73 -49.68 21.89
CA PRO A 754 78.77 -48.52 21.00
C PRO A 754 79.50 -47.37 21.70
N THR A 755 80.72 -47.11 21.26
CA THR A 755 81.50 -45.95 21.64
C THR A 755 80.87 -44.75 20.96
N GLN A 756 80.43 -43.79 21.77
CA GLN A 756 80.09 -42.44 21.30
C GLN A 756 81.24 -41.90 20.42
N PRO A 757 80.97 -41.27 19.28
CA PRO A 757 81.96 -40.51 18.56
C PRO A 757 82.39 -39.29 19.38
N ASP A 758 83.69 -39.17 19.61
CA ASP A 758 84.39 -37.98 20.10
C ASP A 758 84.09 -36.72 19.27
N ALA A 759 84.11 -35.56 19.91
CA ALA A 759 85.02 -34.45 19.54
C ALA A 759 84.87 -33.25 20.48
N VAL A 760 85.79 -33.15 21.45
CA VAL A 760 86.15 -31.87 22.06
C VAL A 760 87.02 -31.09 21.07
N CYS A 761 86.69 -29.83 20.84
CA CYS A 761 87.49 -28.86 20.08
C CYS A 761 88.79 -28.50 20.84
N VAL A 762 89.89 -29.16 20.49
CA VAL A 762 91.24 -28.98 21.06
C VAL A 762 91.78 -27.53 20.95
N PRO A 763 91.49 -26.74 19.91
CA PRO A 763 91.87 -25.31 19.88
C PRO A 763 91.27 -24.46 21.00
N CYS A 764 90.08 -24.83 21.51
CA CYS A 764 89.38 -24.05 22.54
C CYS A 764 89.95 -24.27 23.94
N MET A 765 90.40 -25.49 24.28
CA MET A 765 91.02 -25.76 25.59
C MET A 765 92.41 -25.12 25.73
N MET A 766 93.16 -24.99 24.63
CA MET A 766 94.48 -24.34 24.69
C MET A 766 94.41 -22.83 25.00
N LYS A 767 93.27 -22.17 24.74
CA LYS A 767 93.05 -20.77 25.14
C LYS A 767 92.76 -20.61 26.64
N GLN A 768 92.26 -21.64 27.31
CA GLN A 768 91.88 -21.58 28.73
C GLN A 768 93.03 -22.00 29.67
N ALA A 769 93.99 -22.79 29.18
CA ALA A 769 95.12 -23.28 29.97
C ALA A 769 96.32 -22.30 30.10
N ALA A 770 96.26 -21.10 29.50
CA ALA A 770 97.32 -20.09 29.62
C ALA A 770 97.13 -19.10 30.79
N GLY A 771 96.01 -19.15 31.52
CA GLY A 771 95.70 -18.24 32.62
C GLY A 771 95.89 -18.86 34.00
N ARG A 772 97.14 -19.15 34.41
CA ARG A 772 97.47 -19.46 35.81
C ARG A 772 97.42 -18.19 36.66
N GLY A 773 96.90 -18.32 37.88
CA GLY A 773 97.19 -17.45 39.01
C GLY A 773 96.63 -18.03 40.30
N ALA A 774 97.47 -18.67 41.11
CA ALA A 774 97.15 -19.13 42.47
C ALA A 774 97.27 -17.98 43.48
N PHE A 775 96.48 -18.00 44.57
CA PHE A 775 96.93 -17.93 45.98
C PHE A 775 95.71 -17.86 46.96
N VAL A 776 95.60 -18.89 47.82
CA VAL A 776 95.44 -18.93 49.31
C VAL A 776 94.90 -17.65 49.98
N ALA A 777 94.09 -17.59 51.05
CA ALA A 777 93.28 -18.41 51.98
C ALA A 777 92.27 -17.39 52.59
N MET A 778 91.28 -17.67 53.43
CA MET A 778 91.24 -18.37 54.70
C MET A 778 89.76 -18.37 55.15
N GLY A 779 89.41 -19.26 56.08
CA GLY A 779 88.02 -19.61 56.38
C GLY A 779 87.15 -18.51 56.99
N ALA A 780 85.85 -18.66 56.78
CA ALA A 780 84.85 -19.07 57.76
C ALA A 780 83.67 -19.68 56.99
#